data_AF-A0A3D1EXX4-F1
#
_entry.id   AF-A0A3D1EXX4-F1
#
_cell.length_a   1.000
_cell.length_b   1.000
_cell.length_c   1.000
_cell.angle_alpha   90.00
_cell.angle_beta   90.00
_cell.angle_gamma   90.00
#
_symmetry.space_group_name_H-M   'P 1'
#
loop_
_entity.id
_entity.type
_entity.pdbx_description
1 polymer ?
#
loop_
_entity_poly.entity_id
_entity_poly.type
_entity_poly.pdbx_seq_one_letter_code
_entity_poly.pdbx_strand_id
1 'polypeptide(L)'
;MGYRSVNMVRVFVVITVTLLMFVNLAHGENLGMETGNMITDPGFELSPRQSRWGKRNWWKRVTINSQGKKVVQSNTFSFAQDEDRPHSGKYSQKISLIKHLGGDLQFFHALKDVVAGDSIQIRFWTRGPENMTQILMQLRMDVSPWTTYFKASIPLSNQWQEHVFNVTLPPKTQPETMTLMFNLDEEISFWMDDVSVVKLKPKEDGEVAQGNQIPNGTFEVGIDKWYATFREIGGYVNSPVASENNIKAVFESVPIDDAPHKKNCLRFEVLPDCRIQITSAFFKLKYGRETRISFWSRNEDKRYAKLKVAIVGGEFPNLIEQFHTFQNRGTKWAKHTFYVKPKPSVGGRYVLDIKSQEVGKYLIDDIQVTQELSSENAILETPNVGWQRVDESALGNVFTSGQQPEFDVLVEGLPGEKQLKLTGSLLDTWGNQLKSLSLKVPLNEDGLGRARLKLPADQYGAFKAEMYLEGVEGNKQPAVEIVYSVPVALPPIDHPEDSFFGSHVHFTPYNLHLAKLAGVRWLRCHPPLDTKWEVVEPEKGVFKFSLEGAKRATEMGFAIMGSLDSVPKFYADIPEKAFHTWYRCYPPKGEEGWKAWERYVQKTTEAFRPYIHTWEISNEPDGAFMQIPDGLVREEIYLDYVKHTNAALANRKDITLIAGVITGAARTFMQDILDLGVGQYVDALSFHHYRRNIKEGLSSRQKDILHWKGYSNRNGDPLVPWHTEGYVLPFVPTWLKTSGHVHAESEVLTPGIGTAKIIQVLVSMKAMGARTHFLYTGFTQPNGMAITRADYAAITDLNGMTSPGLPAHAASVYFLEGSKPVGYKTDVTSSQSEYSLATFTKNEQRIQVLWSETDWPIGELPELEMNENVRFYDMMGNLIRDKRNVTVSCHPIYMVQ
;
A
#
# COMPACT_ATOMS: atom_id res chain seq x y z
N MET A 1 73.04 -16.70 -46.12
CA MET A 1 72.85 -16.76 -47.59
C MET A 1 71.46 -17.32 -47.87
N GLY A 2 70.62 -16.58 -48.63
CA GLY A 2 69.48 -17.15 -49.37
C GLY A 2 68.08 -17.09 -48.73
N TYR A 3 67.32 -16.03 -49.08
CA TYR A 3 65.89 -15.99 -49.50
C TYR A 3 64.90 -17.05 -48.94
N ARG A 4 63.72 -16.70 -48.40
CA ARG A 4 62.66 -15.86 -48.99
C ARG A 4 61.66 -15.36 -47.93
N SER A 5 61.43 -14.04 -47.96
CA SER A 5 60.25 -13.25 -47.59
C SER A 5 59.20 -13.79 -46.60
N VAL A 6 59.14 -13.17 -45.42
CA VAL A 6 57.92 -12.96 -44.62
C VAL A 6 57.98 -11.54 -44.07
N ASN A 7 57.01 -10.70 -44.40
CA ASN A 7 56.85 -9.35 -43.82
C ASN A 7 55.44 -9.20 -43.28
N MET A 8 55.36 -8.91 -41.98
CA MET A 8 54.19 -8.41 -41.26
C MET A 8 53.80 -7.01 -41.76
N VAL A 9 52.55 -6.81 -42.17
CA VAL A 9 51.83 -5.52 -42.11
C VAL A 9 50.32 -5.79 -41.96
N ARG A 10 49.71 -5.14 -40.96
CA ARG A 10 48.28 -4.77 -40.75
C ARG A 10 47.19 -5.74 -41.22
N VAL A 11 46.39 -6.20 -40.26
CA VAL A 11 44.99 -6.56 -40.52
C VAL A 11 44.10 -5.96 -39.41
N PHE A 12 43.38 -4.90 -39.76
CA PHE A 12 42.10 -4.56 -39.16
C PHE A 12 41.05 -5.41 -39.88
N VAL A 13 40.32 -6.29 -39.16
CA VAL A 13 39.04 -6.83 -39.64
C VAL A 13 37.94 -6.25 -38.77
N VAL A 14 37.19 -5.35 -39.39
CA VAL A 14 35.87 -4.90 -38.98
C VAL A 14 34.90 -6.05 -39.24
N ILE A 15 34.20 -6.52 -38.21
CA ILE A 15 33.03 -7.39 -38.39
C ILE A 15 31.79 -6.50 -38.38
N THR A 16 31.19 -6.42 -39.56
CA THR A 16 29.91 -5.78 -39.88
C THR A 16 28.77 -6.54 -39.19
N VAL A 17 28.05 -5.87 -38.28
CA VAL A 17 26.67 -6.22 -37.94
C VAL A 17 25.77 -5.16 -38.57
N THR A 18 24.95 -5.63 -39.50
CA THR A 18 24.01 -4.85 -40.31
C THR A 18 22.96 -4.19 -39.42
N LEU A 19 23.17 -2.90 -39.09
CA LEU A 19 22.14 -2.01 -38.58
C LEU A 19 21.49 -1.32 -39.79
N LEU A 20 20.28 -1.73 -40.16
CA LEU A 20 19.47 -1.03 -41.14
C LEU A 20 19.01 0.30 -40.53
N MET A 21 19.82 1.35 -40.73
CA MET A 21 19.38 2.73 -40.62
C MET A 21 18.52 3.05 -41.84
N PHE A 22 17.22 3.21 -41.65
CA PHE A 22 16.42 4.02 -42.57
C PHE A 22 16.58 5.50 -42.17
N VAL A 23 17.40 6.20 -42.94
CA VAL A 23 17.33 7.65 -43.07
C VAL A 23 16.03 7.96 -43.80
N ASN A 24 15.05 8.54 -43.11
CA ASN A 24 13.99 9.29 -43.78
C ASN A 24 14.19 10.78 -43.51
N LEU A 25 14.64 11.44 -44.58
CA LEU A 25 14.64 12.88 -44.73
C LEU A 25 13.23 13.43 -44.56
N ALA A 26 13.13 14.53 -43.84
CA ALA A 26 11.94 15.33 -43.68
C ALA A 26 11.29 15.66 -45.04
N HIS A 27 10.10 15.11 -45.27
CA HIS A 27 9.00 15.75 -46.00
C HIS A 27 7.76 15.57 -45.13
N GLY A 28 7.04 16.66 -44.90
CA GLY A 28 5.88 16.68 -44.02
C GLY A 28 4.78 15.74 -44.48
N GLU A 29 4.68 14.60 -43.81
CA GLU A 29 3.45 13.81 -43.74
C GLU A 29 2.96 13.88 -42.30
N ASN A 30 1.70 14.28 -42.14
CA ASN A 30 0.97 14.22 -40.87
C ASN A 30 1.17 12.84 -40.25
N LEU A 31 1.94 12.76 -39.17
CA LEU A 31 1.91 11.61 -38.26
C LEU A 31 0.45 11.44 -37.84
N GLY A 32 -0.12 10.32 -38.26
CA GLY A 32 -1.55 10.10 -38.34
C GLY A 32 -2.25 10.35 -37.02
N MET A 33 -3.32 11.15 -37.06
CA MET A 33 -4.41 10.94 -36.12
C MET A 33 -4.78 9.46 -36.21
N GLU A 34 -4.63 8.70 -35.12
CA GLU A 34 -5.34 7.43 -34.99
C GLU A 34 -6.80 7.71 -35.37
N THR A 35 -7.29 7.05 -36.41
CA THR A 35 -8.66 7.23 -36.88
C THR A 35 -9.61 6.93 -35.71
N GLY A 36 -10.28 7.95 -35.20
CA GLY A 36 -11.17 7.83 -34.04
C GLY A 36 -10.59 8.27 -32.68
N ASN A 37 -9.44 8.95 -32.63
CA ASN A 37 -9.00 9.62 -31.39
C ASN A 37 -9.97 10.76 -31.02
N MET A 38 -10.49 10.71 -29.78
CA MET A 38 -11.42 11.69 -29.22
C MET A 38 -10.72 12.95 -28.69
N ILE A 39 -9.38 12.93 -28.56
CA ILE A 39 -8.58 14.07 -28.16
C ILE A 39 -8.29 14.94 -29.38
N THR A 40 -8.62 16.22 -29.28
CA THR A 40 -8.17 17.22 -30.25
C THR A 40 -6.87 17.83 -29.76
N ASP A 41 -5.93 18.09 -30.67
CA ASP A 41 -4.59 18.60 -30.33
C ASP A 41 -3.80 17.65 -29.40
N PRO A 42 -3.61 16.37 -29.79
CA PRO A 42 -3.01 15.36 -28.93
C PRO A 42 -1.51 15.57 -28.64
N GLY A 43 -0.79 16.18 -29.59
CA GLY A 43 0.63 16.54 -29.48
C GLY A 43 0.86 18.04 -29.25
N PHE A 44 -0.17 18.79 -28.85
CA PHE A 44 -0.05 20.21 -28.47
C PHE A 44 0.56 21.11 -29.57
N GLU A 45 0.15 20.89 -30.82
CA GLU A 45 0.62 21.62 -32.01
C GLU A 45 -0.18 22.89 -32.30
N LEU A 46 -1.40 22.99 -31.75
CA LEU A 46 -2.26 24.15 -31.95
C LEU A 46 -1.89 25.30 -31.01
N SER A 47 -2.16 26.53 -31.44
CA SER A 47 -1.98 27.68 -30.53
C SER A 47 -2.92 27.59 -29.32
N PRO A 48 -2.60 28.23 -28.18
CA PRO A 48 -3.44 28.19 -26.97
C PRO A 48 -4.89 28.67 -27.16
N ARG A 49 -5.19 29.43 -28.23
CA ARG A 49 -6.55 29.87 -28.57
C ARG A 49 -7.35 28.83 -29.36
N GLN A 50 -6.65 27.93 -30.06
CA GLN A 50 -7.24 26.87 -30.89
C GLN A 50 -7.33 25.54 -30.12
N SER A 51 -6.44 25.33 -29.16
CA SER A 51 -6.43 24.15 -28.30
C SER A 51 -7.71 24.08 -27.45
N ARG A 52 -8.24 22.86 -27.28
CA ARG A 52 -9.41 22.59 -26.41
C ARG A 52 -9.02 22.16 -24.99
N TRP A 53 -7.73 22.10 -24.70
CA TRP A 53 -7.23 21.82 -23.36
C TRP A 53 -7.57 22.95 -22.39
N GLY A 54 -8.23 22.59 -21.30
CA GLY A 54 -8.61 23.47 -20.21
C GLY A 54 -7.60 23.46 -19.07
N LYS A 55 -7.60 24.55 -18.30
CA LYS A 55 -6.79 24.70 -17.08
C LYS A 55 -7.61 25.30 -15.94
N ARG A 56 -7.48 24.76 -14.73
CA ARG A 56 -8.15 25.26 -13.50
C ARG A 56 -7.17 25.31 -12.33
N ASN A 57 -7.29 26.34 -11.49
CA ASN A 57 -6.65 26.44 -10.19
C ASN A 57 -7.75 26.67 -9.14
N TRP A 58 -7.98 25.69 -8.28
CA TRP A 58 -9.08 25.71 -7.30
C TRP A 58 -8.76 26.48 -6.02
N TRP A 59 -7.51 26.92 -5.82
CA TRP A 59 -7.14 27.62 -4.59
C TRP A 59 -6.92 29.12 -4.78
N LYS A 60 -7.78 29.88 -4.11
CA LYS A 60 -7.66 31.32 -3.92
C LYS A 60 -8.14 31.67 -2.51
N ARG A 61 -7.27 32.29 -1.70
CA ARG A 61 -7.64 32.85 -0.40
C ARG A 61 -7.60 34.37 -0.49
N VAL A 62 -8.68 35.03 -0.07
CA VAL A 62 -8.71 36.49 0.08
C VAL A 62 -8.44 36.81 1.55
N THR A 63 -7.35 37.51 1.81
CA THR A 63 -7.01 38.03 3.14
C THR A 63 -7.04 39.56 3.12
N ILE A 64 -7.13 40.19 4.30
CA ILE A 64 -6.98 41.63 4.46
C ILE A 64 -5.64 41.87 5.14
N ASN A 65 -4.76 42.64 4.51
CA ASN A 65 -3.47 42.96 5.11
C ASN A 65 -3.58 44.03 6.21
N SER A 66 -2.49 44.31 6.92
CA SER A 66 -2.41 45.33 7.99
C SER A 66 -2.77 46.75 7.55
N GLN A 67 -2.93 47.01 6.25
CA GLN A 67 -3.34 48.30 5.67
C GLN A 67 -4.79 48.29 5.19
N GLY A 68 -5.58 47.26 5.50
CA GLY A 68 -6.98 47.14 5.09
C GLY A 68 -7.18 46.73 3.62
N LYS A 69 -6.12 46.37 2.89
CA LYS A 69 -6.19 45.99 1.47
C LYS A 69 -6.43 44.48 1.30
N LYS A 70 -7.36 44.12 0.42
CA LYS A 70 -7.56 42.72 0.00
C LYS A 70 -6.32 42.20 -0.74
N VAL A 71 -5.73 41.13 -0.24
CA VAL A 71 -4.65 40.38 -0.89
C VAL A 71 -5.20 39.02 -1.28
N VAL A 72 -5.12 38.70 -2.58
CA VAL A 72 -5.49 37.39 -3.10
C VAL A 72 -4.22 36.55 -3.17
N GLN A 73 -4.20 35.46 -2.41
CA GLN A 73 -3.16 34.43 -2.49
C GLN A 73 -3.66 33.30 -3.38
N SER A 74 -2.81 32.81 -4.28
CA SER A 74 -3.10 31.66 -5.15
C SER A 74 -1.85 30.85 -5.41
N ASN A 75 -2.02 29.60 -5.86
CA ASN A 75 -0.92 28.79 -6.37
C ASN A 75 -0.12 29.54 -7.45
N THR A 76 1.18 29.29 -7.54
CA THR A 76 2.05 29.75 -8.64
C THR A 76 2.26 28.58 -9.59
N PHE A 77 1.94 28.75 -10.87
CA PHE A 77 1.95 27.65 -11.84
C PHE A 77 2.17 28.16 -13.27
N SER A 78 2.57 27.27 -14.16
CA SER A 78 2.69 27.55 -15.60
C SER A 78 2.22 26.37 -16.46
N PHE A 79 1.61 26.71 -17.60
CA PHE A 79 1.32 25.79 -18.70
C PHE A 79 1.97 26.38 -19.94
N ALA A 80 2.94 25.68 -20.54
CA ALA A 80 3.68 26.17 -21.70
C ALA A 80 3.87 25.06 -22.74
N GLN A 81 3.71 25.41 -24.02
CA GLN A 81 4.23 24.58 -25.11
C GLN A 81 5.76 24.62 -25.04
N ASP A 82 6.38 23.46 -25.19
CA ASP A 82 7.81 23.26 -25.00
C ASP A 82 8.36 22.52 -26.22
N GLU A 83 9.28 23.16 -26.95
CA GLU A 83 9.94 22.61 -28.14
C GLU A 83 11.22 21.82 -27.82
N ASP A 84 11.63 21.82 -26.55
CA ASP A 84 12.82 21.11 -26.11
C ASP A 84 12.46 19.64 -25.85
N ARG A 85 12.98 18.74 -26.70
CA ARG A 85 12.78 17.28 -26.60
C ARG A 85 11.30 16.86 -26.48
N PRO A 86 10.42 17.23 -27.43
CA PRO A 86 9.09 16.64 -27.49
C PRO A 86 9.20 15.13 -27.76
N HIS A 87 8.16 14.37 -27.41
CA HIS A 87 8.16 12.93 -27.71
C HIS A 87 7.93 12.72 -29.21
N SER A 88 6.97 13.46 -29.79
CA SER A 88 6.72 13.51 -31.22
C SER A 88 6.38 14.95 -31.65
N GLY A 89 6.28 15.21 -32.96
CA GLY A 89 5.91 16.53 -33.45
C GLY A 89 6.95 17.63 -33.13
N LYS A 90 6.47 18.86 -32.99
CA LYS A 90 7.27 20.06 -32.68
C LYS A 90 7.18 20.44 -31.21
N TYR A 91 6.06 20.19 -30.55
CA TYR A 91 5.84 20.64 -29.18
C TYR A 91 5.42 19.50 -28.26
N SER A 92 5.67 19.69 -26.97
CA SER A 92 5.05 18.96 -25.88
C SER A 92 4.42 19.95 -24.89
N GLN A 93 3.56 19.49 -23.99
CA GLN A 93 2.96 20.35 -22.97
C GLN A 93 3.76 20.25 -21.66
N LYS A 94 4.47 21.32 -21.30
CA LYS A 94 5.08 21.48 -19.97
C LYS A 94 4.04 22.02 -18.98
N ILE A 95 3.87 21.34 -17.87
CA ILE A 95 2.94 21.67 -16.79
C ILE A 95 3.77 21.83 -15.52
N SER A 96 3.59 22.92 -14.79
CA SER A 96 4.36 23.17 -13.56
C SER A 96 3.49 23.76 -12.47
N LEU A 97 3.46 23.10 -11.31
CA LEU A 97 3.03 23.67 -10.05
C LEU A 97 4.29 24.12 -9.31
N ILE A 98 4.56 25.43 -9.32
CA ILE A 98 5.80 26.02 -8.80
C ILE A 98 5.66 26.33 -7.30
N LYS A 99 4.46 26.71 -6.87
CA LYS A 99 4.15 26.93 -5.47
C LYS A 99 2.74 26.45 -5.14
N HIS A 100 2.62 25.53 -4.19
CA HIS A 100 1.35 24.99 -3.72
C HIS A 100 0.94 25.63 -2.40
N LEU A 101 -0.22 26.28 -2.39
CA LEU A 101 -0.82 26.88 -1.20
C LEU A 101 -2.08 26.13 -0.73
N GLY A 102 -2.54 25.15 -1.51
CA GLY A 102 -3.78 24.40 -1.30
C GLY A 102 -4.50 24.12 -2.62
N GLY A 103 -5.52 23.24 -2.58
CA GLY A 103 -6.34 22.85 -3.74
C GLY A 103 -5.58 22.26 -4.94
N ASP A 104 -6.29 21.63 -5.87
CA ASP A 104 -5.64 20.98 -7.02
C ASP A 104 -5.41 21.97 -8.17
N LEU A 105 -4.26 21.85 -8.84
CA LEU A 105 -4.03 22.41 -10.17
C LEU A 105 -4.46 21.37 -11.22
N GLN A 106 -5.29 21.76 -12.19
CA GLN A 106 -5.87 20.82 -13.16
C GLN A 106 -5.56 21.20 -14.59
N PHE A 107 -5.21 20.19 -15.39
CA PHE A 107 -5.12 20.23 -16.85
C PHE A 107 -6.06 19.18 -17.43
N PHE A 108 -6.93 19.54 -18.37
CA PHE A 108 -8.03 18.64 -18.74
C PHE A 108 -8.53 18.80 -20.16
N HIS A 109 -9.16 17.76 -20.69
CA HIS A 109 -9.82 17.75 -22.00
C HIS A 109 -11.19 17.10 -21.90
N ALA A 110 -12.23 17.77 -22.40
CA ALA A 110 -13.59 17.23 -22.43
C ALA A 110 -13.71 16.09 -23.46
N LEU A 111 -14.43 15.02 -23.11
CA LEU A 111 -14.67 13.87 -23.98
C LEU A 111 -16.14 13.84 -24.37
N LYS A 112 -16.46 14.25 -25.61
CA LYS A 112 -17.85 14.41 -26.07
C LYS A 112 -18.45 13.16 -26.73
N ASP A 113 -17.60 12.24 -27.19
CA ASP A 113 -18.01 11.10 -28.03
C ASP A 113 -17.98 9.75 -27.29
N VAL A 114 -17.84 9.78 -25.96
CA VAL A 114 -18.01 8.59 -25.12
C VAL A 114 -19.49 8.36 -24.82
N VAL A 115 -19.91 7.09 -24.67
CA VAL A 115 -21.23 6.76 -24.12
C VAL A 115 -21.11 5.77 -22.96
N ALA A 116 -22.14 5.69 -22.12
CA ALA A 116 -22.17 4.76 -21.00
C ALA A 116 -22.03 3.30 -21.50
N GLY A 117 -21.22 2.50 -20.81
CA GLY A 117 -20.91 1.12 -21.20
C GLY A 117 -19.80 0.96 -22.24
N ASP A 118 -19.33 2.06 -22.86
CA ASP A 118 -18.19 2.00 -23.76
C ASP A 118 -16.94 1.51 -23.05
N SER A 119 -16.12 0.79 -23.80
CA SER A 119 -14.74 0.53 -23.40
C SER A 119 -13.81 1.40 -24.23
N ILE A 120 -12.92 2.12 -23.56
CA ILE A 120 -11.96 3.03 -24.18
C ILE A 120 -10.55 2.67 -23.76
N GLN A 121 -9.60 3.04 -24.60
CA GLN A 121 -8.19 3.02 -24.29
C GLN A 121 -7.68 4.46 -24.20
N ILE A 122 -6.97 4.77 -23.13
CA ILE A 122 -6.31 6.04 -22.88
C ILE A 122 -4.82 5.78 -23.00
N ARG A 123 -4.14 6.53 -23.86
CA ARG A 123 -2.68 6.52 -24.05
C ARG A 123 -2.14 7.93 -23.92
N PHE A 124 -0.96 8.08 -23.35
CA PHE A 124 -0.23 9.34 -23.33
C PHE A 124 1.22 9.07 -22.88
N TRP A 125 2.10 10.00 -23.22
CA TRP A 125 3.50 9.96 -22.81
C TRP A 125 3.76 11.02 -21.76
N THR A 126 4.57 10.69 -20.75
CA THR A 126 5.07 11.67 -19.77
C THR A 126 6.58 11.58 -19.60
N ARG A 127 7.19 12.71 -19.25
CA ARG A 127 8.52 12.77 -18.62
C ARG A 127 8.52 13.81 -17.52
N GLY A 128 9.40 13.67 -16.54
CA GLY A 128 9.52 14.58 -15.41
C GLY A 128 10.65 14.14 -14.47
N PRO A 129 10.84 14.81 -13.33
CA PRO A 129 11.82 14.37 -12.34
C PRO A 129 11.46 12.97 -11.85
N GLU A 130 12.44 12.08 -11.85
CA GLU A 130 12.34 10.77 -11.22
C GLU A 130 12.31 10.93 -9.70
N ASN A 131 11.11 10.89 -9.13
CA ASN A 131 10.87 10.86 -7.69
C ASN A 131 9.52 10.19 -7.39
N MET A 132 9.17 10.10 -6.11
CA MET A 132 7.93 9.44 -5.66
C MET A 132 6.66 10.25 -5.93
N THR A 133 6.77 11.51 -6.38
CA THR A 133 5.59 12.34 -6.70
C THR A 133 4.95 11.82 -7.98
N GLN A 134 3.66 11.50 -7.89
CA GLN A 134 2.86 10.99 -8.98
C GLN A 134 1.85 12.04 -9.44
N ILE A 135 1.57 12.09 -10.73
CA ILE A 135 0.47 12.91 -11.27
C ILE A 135 -0.81 12.11 -11.16
N LEU A 136 -1.90 12.77 -10.80
CA LEU A 136 -3.18 12.10 -10.72
C LEU A 136 -4.00 12.25 -12.01
N MET A 137 -4.10 11.17 -12.77
CA MET A 137 -5.02 11.07 -13.90
C MET A 137 -6.41 10.61 -13.43
N GLN A 138 -7.46 11.26 -13.92
CA GLN A 138 -8.85 10.91 -13.65
C GLN A 138 -9.70 10.97 -14.92
N LEU A 139 -10.66 10.05 -15.00
CA LEU A 139 -11.82 10.16 -15.86
C LEU A 139 -13.02 10.49 -14.97
N ARG A 140 -13.54 11.72 -15.06
CA ARG A 140 -14.56 12.21 -14.12
C ARG A 140 -15.52 13.21 -14.75
N MET A 141 -16.65 13.42 -14.08
CA MET A 141 -17.55 14.53 -14.36
C MET A 141 -16.89 15.87 -14.04
N ASP A 142 -17.11 16.86 -14.91
CA ASP A 142 -16.65 18.24 -14.73
C ASP A 142 -17.71 19.16 -14.07
N VAL A 143 -18.80 18.56 -13.60
CA VAL A 143 -19.87 19.19 -12.81
C VAL A 143 -20.24 18.32 -11.60
N SER A 144 -20.91 18.93 -10.62
CA SER A 144 -21.45 18.23 -9.45
C SER A 144 -22.35 17.05 -9.88
N PRO A 145 -22.22 15.85 -9.27
CA PRO A 145 -21.50 15.53 -8.03
C PRO A 145 -20.02 15.15 -8.20
N TRP A 146 -19.40 15.47 -9.35
CA TRP A 146 -17.98 15.25 -9.60
C TRP A 146 -17.54 13.77 -9.60
N THR A 147 -18.46 12.89 -9.98
CA THR A 147 -18.23 11.43 -9.99
C THR A 147 -16.96 11.10 -10.75
N THR A 148 -16.04 10.40 -10.10
CA THR A 148 -14.84 9.84 -10.72
C THR A 148 -15.13 8.40 -11.15
N TYR A 149 -14.94 8.11 -12.43
CA TYR A 149 -15.18 6.80 -13.03
C TYR A 149 -13.89 5.98 -13.17
N PHE A 150 -12.75 6.65 -13.29
CA PHE A 150 -11.43 6.03 -13.29
C PHE A 150 -10.42 6.99 -12.66
N LYS A 151 -9.41 6.44 -11.97
CA LYS A 151 -8.34 7.22 -11.35
C LYS A 151 -7.04 6.42 -11.35
N ALA A 152 -5.96 6.98 -11.86
CA ALA A 152 -4.62 6.39 -11.79
C ALA A 152 -3.61 7.42 -11.30
N SER A 153 -2.64 6.95 -10.51
CA SER A 153 -1.47 7.73 -10.16
C SER A 153 -0.33 7.36 -11.12
N ILE A 154 0.24 8.37 -11.76
CA ILE A 154 1.20 8.22 -12.85
C ILE A 154 2.60 8.52 -12.29
N PRO A 155 3.48 7.52 -12.15
CA PRO A 155 4.88 7.77 -11.83
C PRO A 155 5.56 8.52 -12.97
N LEU A 156 6.55 9.32 -12.62
CA LEU A 156 7.36 10.09 -13.57
C LEU A 156 8.76 9.51 -13.66
N SER A 157 9.36 9.69 -14.82
CA SER A 157 10.77 9.37 -15.06
C SER A 157 11.43 10.45 -15.90
N ASN A 158 12.75 10.53 -15.80
CA ASN A 158 13.55 11.47 -16.57
C ASN A 158 13.51 11.19 -18.09
N GLN A 159 13.02 10.02 -18.50
CA GLN A 159 12.77 9.64 -19.89
C GLN A 159 11.28 9.65 -20.22
N TRP A 160 10.96 9.74 -21.50
CA TRP A 160 9.59 9.56 -21.98
C TRP A 160 9.11 8.14 -21.68
N GLN A 161 7.96 8.04 -20.99
CA GLN A 161 7.29 6.79 -20.69
C GLN A 161 5.87 6.82 -21.21
N GLU A 162 5.47 5.74 -21.87
CA GLU A 162 4.10 5.53 -22.31
C GLU A 162 3.24 4.98 -21.17
N HIS A 163 2.04 5.52 -21.01
CA HIS A 163 1.03 5.03 -20.09
C HIS A 163 -0.20 4.60 -20.87
N VAL A 164 -0.65 3.36 -20.66
CA VAL A 164 -1.80 2.78 -21.36
C VAL A 164 -2.82 2.23 -20.36
N PHE A 165 -4.05 2.74 -20.43
CA PHE A 165 -5.16 2.30 -19.58
C PHE A 165 -6.38 1.90 -20.41
N ASN A 166 -6.91 0.72 -20.13
CA ASN A 166 -8.18 0.27 -20.70
C ASN A 166 -9.27 0.42 -19.64
N VAL A 167 -10.36 1.12 -19.98
CA VAL A 167 -11.43 1.46 -19.04
C VAL A 167 -12.78 1.12 -19.65
N THR A 168 -13.65 0.45 -18.90
CA THR A 168 -15.08 0.34 -19.24
C THR A 168 -15.89 1.33 -18.41
N LEU A 169 -16.59 2.23 -19.08
CA LEU A 169 -17.45 3.22 -18.43
C LEU A 169 -18.68 2.56 -17.81
N PRO A 170 -19.01 2.86 -16.54
CA PRO A 170 -20.21 2.30 -15.90
C PRO A 170 -21.51 2.65 -16.65
N PRO A 171 -22.57 1.85 -16.54
CA PRO A 171 -23.86 2.14 -17.18
C PRO A 171 -24.53 3.45 -16.74
N LYS A 172 -24.19 3.96 -15.56
CA LYS A 172 -24.70 5.24 -15.00
C LYS A 172 -23.80 6.44 -15.31
N THR A 173 -22.89 6.29 -16.27
CA THR A 173 -22.02 7.39 -16.71
C THR A 173 -22.86 8.50 -17.36
N GLN A 174 -22.54 9.76 -17.09
CA GLN A 174 -23.10 10.94 -17.74
C GLN A 174 -22.09 11.48 -18.76
N PRO A 175 -22.12 10.98 -20.01
CA PRO A 175 -20.99 11.16 -20.92
C PRO A 175 -20.81 12.61 -21.40
N GLU A 176 -21.88 13.40 -21.41
CA GLU A 176 -21.89 14.80 -21.83
C GLU A 176 -21.07 15.74 -20.92
N THR A 177 -20.73 15.28 -19.71
CA THR A 177 -19.90 16.02 -18.73
C THR A 177 -18.54 15.35 -18.51
N MET A 178 -18.20 14.35 -19.33
CA MET A 178 -16.99 13.55 -19.14
C MET A 178 -15.74 14.34 -19.49
N THR A 179 -14.72 14.23 -18.64
CA THR A 179 -13.44 14.88 -18.83
C THR A 179 -12.28 13.95 -18.45
N LEU A 180 -11.27 13.90 -19.30
CA LEU A 180 -9.94 13.40 -18.94
C LEU A 180 -9.18 14.52 -18.22
N MET A 181 -8.72 14.26 -17.01
CA MET A 181 -8.16 15.27 -16.12
C MET A 181 -6.84 14.80 -15.50
N PHE A 182 -5.86 15.68 -15.48
CA PHE A 182 -4.58 15.52 -14.80
C PHE A 182 -4.52 16.55 -13.66
N ASN A 183 -4.39 16.08 -12.42
CA ASN A 183 -4.31 16.92 -11.23
C ASN A 183 -2.90 16.88 -10.64
N LEU A 184 -2.43 18.05 -10.20
CA LEU A 184 -1.21 18.22 -9.43
C LEU A 184 -1.59 18.77 -8.05
N ASP A 185 -1.13 18.08 -7.02
CA ASP A 185 -1.30 18.40 -5.59
C ASP A 185 0.04 18.58 -4.86
N GLU A 186 1.16 18.53 -5.59
CA GLU A 186 2.52 18.75 -5.08
C GLU A 186 3.31 19.62 -6.07
N GLU A 187 4.33 20.34 -5.56
CA GLU A 187 5.19 21.20 -6.38
C GLU A 187 6.04 20.36 -7.33
N ILE A 188 5.70 20.37 -8.62
CA ILE A 188 6.36 19.56 -9.64
C ILE A 188 6.21 20.18 -11.02
N SER A 189 7.22 19.93 -11.87
CA SER A 189 7.18 20.18 -13.31
C SER A 189 7.27 18.86 -14.07
N PHE A 190 6.37 18.65 -15.03
CA PHE A 190 6.43 17.51 -15.95
C PHE A 190 6.01 17.92 -17.37
N TRP A 191 6.28 17.04 -18.31
CA TRP A 191 5.91 17.18 -19.71
C TRP A 191 4.99 16.04 -20.11
N MET A 192 4.03 16.34 -20.97
CA MET A 192 3.07 15.40 -21.53
C MET A 192 3.00 15.54 -23.04
N ASP A 193 2.79 14.42 -23.72
CA ASP A 193 2.70 14.36 -25.18
C ASP A 193 1.83 13.20 -25.67
N ASP A 194 1.45 13.25 -26.96
CA ASP A 194 0.73 12.20 -27.71
C ASP A 194 -0.47 11.59 -26.96
N VAL A 195 -1.37 12.44 -26.47
CA VAL A 195 -2.56 11.97 -25.73
C VAL A 195 -3.61 11.40 -26.69
N SER A 196 -3.97 10.13 -26.51
CA SER A 196 -5.00 9.45 -27.28
C SER A 196 -6.09 8.86 -26.40
N VAL A 197 -7.35 9.04 -26.79
CA VAL A 197 -8.50 8.34 -26.22
C VAL A 197 -9.30 7.74 -27.36
N VAL A 198 -9.29 6.41 -27.48
CA VAL A 198 -9.95 5.68 -28.56
C VAL A 198 -10.94 4.65 -28.03
N LYS A 199 -12.00 4.38 -28.78
CA LYS A 199 -12.96 3.32 -28.46
C LYS A 199 -12.35 1.96 -28.77
N LEU A 200 -12.40 1.05 -27.79
CA LEU A 200 -11.97 -0.33 -27.98
C LEU A 200 -12.99 -1.13 -28.79
N LYS A 201 -12.50 -2.08 -29.57
CA LYS A 201 -13.35 -3.11 -30.18
C LYS A 201 -14.13 -3.85 -29.09
N PRO A 202 -15.34 -4.37 -29.35
CA PRO A 202 -16.11 -5.13 -28.35
C PRO A 202 -15.41 -6.40 -27.84
N LYS A 203 -14.41 -6.88 -28.57
CA LYS A 203 -13.72 -8.15 -28.35
C LYS A 203 -12.25 -8.00 -28.75
N GLU A 204 -11.37 -8.57 -27.93
CA GLU A 204 -9.92 -8.58 -28.18
C GLU A 204 -9.56 -9.61 -29.26
N ASP A 205 -8.62 -9.25 -30.13
CA ASP A 205 -8.13 -10.10 -31.23
C ASP A 205 -7.12 -11.17 -30.77
N GLY A 206 -6.80 -12.11 -31.66
CA GLY A 206 -5.85 -13.21 -31.44
C GLY A 206 -6.42 -14.44 -30.71
N GLU A 207 -5.55 -15.43 -30.50
CA GLU A 207 -5.89 -16.73 -29.91
C GLU A 207 -6.08 -16.64 -28.39
N VAL A 208 -6.93 -17.50 -27.83
CA VAL A 208 -7.15 -17.62 -26.39
C VAL A 208 -6.15 -18.61 -25.80
N ALA A 209 -5.76 -18.40 -24.55
CA ALA A 209 -4.95 -19.37 -23.83
C ALA A 209 -5.75 -20.67 -23.64
N GLN A 210 -5.04 -21.79 -23.76
CA GLN A 210 -5.59 -23.14 -23.66
C GLN A 210 -5.60 -23.58 -22.18
N GLY A 211 -6.48 -24.55 -21.86
CA GLY A 211 -6.58 -25.09 -20.51
C GLY A 211 -7.08 -24.12 -19.45
N ASN A 212 -6.87 -24.50 -18.19
CA ASN A 212 -7.37 -23.75 -17.03
C ASN A 212 -6.50 -22.52 -16.77
N GLN A 213 -7.10 -21.33 -16.76
CA GLN A 213 -6.37 -20.09 -16.53
C GLN A 213 -6.17 -19.76 -15.05
N ILE A 214 -6.95 -20.37 -14.15
CA ILE A 214 -6.83 -20.09 -12.73
C ILE A 214 -5.65 -20.87 -12.12
N PRO A 215 -4.74 -20.21 -11.39
CA PRO A 215 -3.66 -20.91 -10.71
C PRO A 215 -4.20 -21.69 -9.51
N ASN A 216 -3.70 -22.92 -9.30
CA ASN A 216 -4.01 -23.73 -8.13
C ASN A 216 -5.53 -23.83 -7.83
N GLY A 217 -6.35 -24.03 -8.87
CA GLY A 217 -7.81 -24.19 -8.71
C GLY A 217 -8.24 -25.51 -8.06
N THR A 218 -7.30 -26.45 -7.90
CA THR A 218 -7.46 -27.80 -7.35
C THR A 218 -7.07 -27.88 -5.87
N PHE A 219 -6.34 -26.88 -5.35
CA PHE A 219 -5.85 -26.82 -3.97
C PHE A 219 -4.92 -27.97 -3.54
N GLU A 220 -4.45 -28.79 -4.47
CA GLU A 220 -3.52 -29.91 -4.21
C GLU A 220 -2.15 -29.44 -3.70
N VAL A 221 -1.79 -28.19 -3.99
CA VAL A 221 -0.53 -27.58 -3.54
C VAL A 221 -0.74 -26.53 -2.43
N GLY A 222 -1.79 -26.72 -1.62
CA GLY A 222 -2.13 -25.83 -0.52
C GLY A 222 -2.97 -24.64 -0.96
N ILE A 223 -2.90 -23.54 -0.21
CA ILE A 223 -3.58 -22.27 -0.53
C ILE A 223 -2.71 -21.29 -1.32
N ASP A 224 -1.53 -21.71 -1.79
CA ASP A 224 -0.64 -20.82 -2.54
C ASP A 224 -1.37 -20.21 -3.74
N LYS A 225 -1.15 -18.92 -4.00
CA LYS A 225 -1.85 -18.10 -5.01
C LYS A 225 -3.35 -17.87 -4.71
N TRP A 226 -3.80 -18.13 -3.49
CA TRP A 226 -5.12 -17.74 -2.99
C TRP A 226 -5.01 -16.93 -1.70
N TYR A 227 -5.81 -15.87 -1.61
CA TYR A 227 -5.75 -14.89 -0.53
C TYR A 227 -7.14 -14.70 0.06
N ALA A 228 -7.24 -14.50 1.37
CA ALA A 228 -8.52 -14.29 2.04
C ALA A 228 -8.49 -13.10 3.00
N THR A 229 -9.55 -12.31 2.96
CA THR A 229 -9.80 -11.21 3.89
C THR A 229 -11.11 -11.43 4.62
N PHE A 230 -11.03 -11.49 5.94
CA PHE A 230 -12.16 -11.57 6.84
C PHE A 230 -12.49 -10.18 7.39
N ARG A 231 -13.77 -9.80 7.37
CA ARG A 231 -14.25 -8.50 7.89
C ARG A 231 -15.59 -8.64 8.57
N GLU A 232 -16.04 -7.57 9.19
CA GLU A 232 -17.38 -7.40 9.77
C GLU A 232 -18.49 -7.28 8.72
N ILE A 233 -19.72 -7.65 9.10
CA ILE A 233 -20.98 -7.27 8.46
C ILE A 233 -21.73 -6.25 9.32
N GLY A 234 -22.63 -5.47 8.73
CA GLY A 234 -23.39 -4.45 9.47
C GLY A 234 -22.63 -3.15 9.74
N GLY A 235 -21.41 -3.01 9.21
CA GLY A 235 -20.58 -1.82 9.36
C GLY A 235 -19.63 -1.90 10.55
N TYR A 236 -18.85 -0.84 10.74
CA TYR A 236 -17.74 -0.81 11.69
C TYR A 236 -18.16 -0.90 13.16
N VAL A 237 -19.43 -0.64 13.48
CA VAL A 237 -20.03 -0.91 14.78
C VAL A 237 -19.76 -2.35 15.25
N ASN A 238 -19.77 -3.31 14.33
CA ASN A 238 -19.54 -4.72 14.63
C ASN A 238 -18.07 -5.15 14.49
N SER A 239 -17.16 -4.22 14.15
CA SER A 239 -15.76 -4.56 13.88
C SER A 239 -15.02 -5.20 15.06
N PRO A 240 -15.24 -4.83 16.34
CA PRO A 240 -14.55 -5.50 17.45
C PRO A 240 -15.00 -6.96 17.62
N VAL A 241 -16.32 -7.20 17.61
CA VAL A 241 -16.90 -8.54 17.73
C VAL A 241 -16.48 -9.44 16.57
N ALA A 242 -16.56 -8.91 15.34
CA ALA A 242 -16.12 -9.65 14.16
C ALA A 242 -14.62 -9.96 14.20
N SER A 243 -13.78 -9.03 14.68
CA SER A 243 -12.34 -9.27 14.84
C SER A 243 -12.07 -10.44 15.79
N GLU A 244 -12.78 -10.52 16.91
CA GLU A 244 -12.65 -11.62 17.87
C GLU A 244 -13.17 -12.96 17.32
N ASN A 245 -14.27 -12.95 16.56
CA ASN A 245 -14.75 -14.14 15.87
C ASN A 245 -13.75 -14.62 14.81
N ASN A 246 -13.23 -13.72 13.98
CA ASN A 246 -12.33 -14.04 12.87
C ASN A 246 -11.00 -14.67 13.31
N ILE A 247 -10.58 -14.52 14.57
CA ILE A 247 -9.41 -15.25 15.12
C ILE A 247 -9.59 -16.77 14.98
N LYS A 248 -10.83 -17.26 15.01
CA LYS A 248 -11.18 -18.69 14.94
C LYS A 248 -11.53 -19.14 13.52
N ALA A 249 -11.58 -18.23 12.56
CA ALA A 249 -11.97 -18.56 11.20
C ALA A 249 -10.89 -19.42 10.53
N VAL A 250 -11.33 -20.45 9.81
CA VAL A 250 -10.46 -21.35 9.06
C VAL A 250 -10.35 -20.87 7.61
N PHE A 251 -9.17 -21.00 7.03
CA PHE A 251 -8.90 -20.86 5.60
C PHE A 251 -7.69 -21.72 5.26
N GLU A 252 -7.92 -22.90 4.71
CA GLU A 252 -6.87 -23.91 4.54
C GLU A 252 -7.21 -24.86 3.40
N SER A 253 -6.19 -25.54 2.86
CA SER A 253 -6.39 -26.69 1.99
C SER A 253 -6.43 -27.94 2.86
N VAL A 254 -7.49 -28.74 2.76
CA VAL A 254 -7.68 -29.95 3.55
C VAL A 254 -7.84 -31.18 2.66
N PRO A 255 -7.27 -32.34 3.07
CA PRO A 255 -7.55 -33.59 2.40
C PRO A 255 -8.96 -34.07 2.70
N ILE A 256 -9.70 -34.48 1.67
CA ILE A 256 -11.05 -35.04 1.75
C ILE A 256 -11.15 -36.23 0.78
N ASP A 257 -11.63 -37.37 1.28
CA ASP A 257 -11.72 -38.63 0.52
C ASP A 257 -12.64 -38.55 -0.70
N ASP A 258 -13.66 -37.69 -0.65
CA ASP A 258 -14.61 -37.44 -1.74
C ASP A 258 -14.41 -36.09 -2.43
N ALA A 259 -13.17 -35.56 -2.44
CA ALA A 259 -12.84 -34.33 -3.16
C ALA A 259 -13.18 -34.46 -4.67
N PRO A 260 -13.85 -33.47 -5.28
CA PRO A 260 -14.23 -33.48 -6.69
C PRO A 260 -13.08 -33.67 -7.67
N HIS A 261 -11.87 -33.18 -7.37
CA HIS A 261 -10.70 -33.36 -8.23
C HIS A 261 -9.87 -34.60 -7.89
N LYS A 262 -9.10 -34.52 -6.79
CA LYS A 262 -8.21 -35.60 -6.34
C LYS A 262 -8.33 -35.78 -4.83
N LYS A 263 -7.50 -35.10 -4.05
CA LYS A 263 -7.33 -35.36 -2.63
C LYS A 263 -7.68 -34.16 -1.78
N ASN A 264 -7.35 -32.95 -2.21
CA ASN A 264 -7.47 -31.76 -1.39
C ASN A 264 -8.55 -30.83 -1.94
N CYS A 265 -9.08 -29.96 -1.07
CA CYS A 265 -9.97 -28.88 -1.45
C CYS A 265 -9.80 -27.70 -0.49
N LEU A 266 -10.29 -26.52 -0.88
CA LEU A 266 -10.28 -25.35 -0.02
C LEU A 266 -11.42 -25.42 1.00
N ARG A 267 -11.07 -25.32 2.29
CA ARG A 267 -12.01 -25.13 3.39
C ARG A 267 -11.95 -23.72 3.94
N PHE A 268 -13.12 -23.11 4.18
CA PHE A 268 -13.19 -21.86 4.92
C PHE A 268 -14.48 -21.72 5.73
N GLU A 269 -14.45 -20.87 6.75
CA GLU A 269 -15.59 -20.64 7.65
C GLU A 269 -16.00 -19.17 7.68
N VAL A 270 -17.31 -18.92 7.58
CA VAL A 270 -17.89 -17.61 7.87
C VAL A 270 -18.60 -17.70 9.21
N LEU A 271 -18.14 -16.88 10.16
CA LEU A 271 -18.67 -16.84 11.53
C LEU A 271 -19.71 -15.73 11.70
N PRO A 272 -20.50 -15.72 12.80
CA PRO A 272 -21.45 -14.64 13.06
C PRO A 272 -20.82 -13.26 12.99
N ASP A 273 -21.57 -12.29 12.46
CA ASP A 273 -21.15 -10.91 12.23
C ASP A 273 -19.95 -10.74 11.28
N CYS A 274 -19.52 -11.81 10.60
CA CYS A 274 -18.35 -11.82 9.73
C CYS A 274 -18.72 -12.04 8.26
N ARG A 275 -17.83 -11.62 7.38
CA ARG A 275 -17.82 -11.89 5.95
C ARG A 275 -16.40 -12.26 5.52
N ILE A 276 -16.33 -12.99 4.41
CA ILE A 276 -15.08 -13.35 3.76
C ILE A 276 -15.07 -12.84 2.33
N GLN A 277 -13.90 -12.42 1.88
CA GLN A 277 -13.56 -12.20 0.49
C GLN A 277 -12.31 -13.03 0.18
N ILE A 278 -12.42 -13.96 -0.76
CA ILE A 278 -11.32 -14.81 -1.23
C ILE A 278 -10.99 -14.38 -2.66
N THR A 279 -9.71 -14.16 -2.96
CA THR A 279 -9.25 -13.83 -4.30
C THR A 279 -8.15 -14.78 -4.75
N SER A 280 -8.20 -15.25 -6.00
CA SER A 280 -7.04 -15.88 -6.65
C SER A 280 -5.95 -14.84 -6.93
N ALA A 281 -4.73 -15.29 -7.21
CA ALA A 281 -3.73 -14.50 -7.91
C ALA A 281 -4.27 -14.04 -9.28
N PHE A 282 -3.66 -12.99 -9.84
CA PHE A 282 -4.03 -12.50 -11.16
C PHE A 282 -3.67 -13.52 -12.24
N PHE A 283 -4.61 -13.75 -13.15
CA PHE A 283 -4.42 -14.52 -14.37
C PHE A 283 -4.87 -13.72 -15.59
N LYS A 284 -4.47 -14.17 -16.78
CA LYS A 284 -4.75 -13.47 -18.03
C LYS A 284 -5.99 -14.02 -18.72
N LEU A 285 -6.84 -13.13 -19.23
CA LEU A 285 -7.94 -13.47 -20.14
C LEU A 285 -7.99 -12.46 -21.27
N LYS A 286 -8.56 -12.85 -22.40
CA LYS A 286 -8.93 -11.91 -23.46
C LYS A 286 -10.33 -11.36 -23.25
N TYR A 287 -10.49 -10.04 -23.32
CA TYR A 287 -11.79 -9.43 -23.06
C TYR A 287 -12.79 -9.65 -24.21
N GLY A 288 -14.09 -9.58 -23.89
CA GLY A 288 -15.19 -9.74 -24.84
C GLY A 288 -15.38 -11.16 -25.39
N ARG A 289 -14.51 -12.10 -25.00
CA ARG A 289 -14.59 -13.53 -25.32
C ARG A 289 -15.45 -14.23 -24.28
N GLU A 290 -16.28 -15.16 -24.70
CA GLU A 290 -17.03 -15.98 -23.77
C GLU A 290 -16.07 -16.81 -22.93
N THR A 291 -16.25 -16.74 -21.61
CA THR A 291 -15.40 -17.37 -20.60
C THR A 291 -16.30 -18.20 -19.71
N ARG A 292 -16.02 -19.51 -19.62
CA ARG A 292 -16.70 -20.42 -18.71
C ARG A 292 -15.98 -20.43 -17.38
N ILE A 293 -16.74 -20.30 -16.30
CA ILE A 293 -16.25 -20.51 -14.94
C ILE A 293 -17.03 -21.65 -14.35
N SER A 294 -16.33 -22.65 -13.81
CA SER A 294 -16.95 -23.75 -13.07
C SER A 294 -16.19 -24.05 -11.78
N PHE A 295 -16.89 -24.56 -10.79
CA PHE A 295 -16.32 -25.01 -9.53
C PHE A 295 -17.29 -25.96 -8.84
N TRP A 296 -16.77 -26.78 -7.93
CA TRP A 296 -17.58 -27.56 -7.03
C TRP A 296 -17.66 -26.89 -5.67
N SER A 297 -18.82 -26.97 -5.02
CA SER A 297 -18.93 -26.53 -3.63
C SER A 297 -19.87 -27.40 -2.81
N ARG A 298 -19.64 -27.45 -1.50
CA ARG A 298 -20.58 -27.98 -0.50
C ARG A 298 -20.47 -27.20 0.81
N ASN A 299 -21.47 -27.35 1.68
CA ASN A 299 -21.46 -26.75 3.01
C ASN A 299 -21.74 -27.82 4.08
N GLU A 300 -20.93 -27.88 5.13
CA GLU A 300 -20.95 -28.99 6.09
C GLU A 300 -22.07 -28.89 7.15
N ASP A 301 -22.53 -27.69 7.52
CA ASP A 301 -23.46 -27.50 8.65
C ASP A 301 -24.97 -27.46 8.26
N LYS A 302 -25.34 -27.16 6.99
CA LYS A 302 -26.70 -26.98 6.38
C LYS A 302 -27.65 -25.93 7.02
N ARG A 303 -28.24 -24.98 6.27
CA ARG A 303 -29.45 -25.20 5.43
C ARG A 303 -29.46 -24.40 4.11
N TYR A 304 -28.83 -23.23 4.03
CA TYR A 304 -28.64 -22.45 2.79
C TYR A 304 -27.51 -21.44 3.03
N ALA A 305 -26.54 -21.39 2.13
CA ALA A 305 -25.42 -20.47 2.24
C ALA A 305 -25.11 -19.90 0.84
N LYS A 306 -25.04 -18.57 0.73
CA LYS A 306 -24.82 -17.90 -0.57
C LYS A 306 -23.33 -17.73 -0.82
N LEU A 307 -22.91 -18.05 -2.03
CA LEU A 307 -21.58 -17.75 -2.54
C LEU A 307 -21.73 -16.80 -3.72
N LYS A 308 -21.16 -15.60 -3.62
CA LYS A 308 -21.00 -14.71 -4.77
C LYS A 308 -19.65 -15.01 -5.40
N VAL A 309 -19.64 -15.41 -6.66
CA VAL A 309 -18.42 -15.67 -7.43
C VAL A 309 -18.36 -14.70 -8.59
N ALA A 310 -17.22 -14.02 -8.75
CA ALA A 310 -17.04 -12.96 -9.72
C ALA A 310 -15.70 -13.06 -10.45
N ILE A 311 -15.70 -12.68 -11.72
CA ILE A 311 -14.47 -12.22 -12.38
C ILE A 311 -14.34 -10.74 -12.12
N VAL A 312 -13.19 -10.34 -11.58
CA VAL A 312 -12.86 -8.94 -11.31
C VAL A 312 -11.67 -8.54 -12.18
N GLY A 313 -11.87 -7.52 -13.02
CA GLY A 313 -10.80 -6.86 -13.76
C GLY A 313 -10.35 -5.60 -13.04
N GLY A 314 -9.04 -5.34 -13.07
CA GLY A 314 -8.42 -4.13 -12.52
C GLY A 314 -8.02 -4.24 -11.05
N GLU A 315 -7.59 -3.11 -10.51
CA GLU A 315 -7.13 -2.91 -9.13
C GLU A 315 -7.90 -1.74 -8.52
N PHE A 316 -8.12 -1.76 -7.21
CA PHE A 316 -8.84 -0.72 -6.48
C PHE A 316 -8.14 0.63 -6.66
N PRO A 317 -8.88 1.72 -6.95
CA PRO A 317 -10.34 1.84 -6.96
C PRO A 317 -11.03 1.51 -8.30
N ASN A 318 -10.29 1.07 -9.32
CA ASN A 318 -10.76 0.84 -10.70
C ASN A 318 -11.20 -0.61 -10.93
N LEU A 319 -12.07 -1.15 -10.07
CA LEU A 319 -12.54 -2.53 -10.18
C LEU A 319 -13.77 -2.65 -11.08
N ILE A 320 -13.76 -3.63 -11.98
CA ILE A 320 -14.93 -4.05 -12.76
C ILE A 320 -15.29 -5.47 -12.36
N GLU A 321 -16.42 -5.64 -11.68
CA GLU A 321 -16.89 -6.94 -11.17
C GLU A 321 -18.05 -7.49 -12.03
N GLN A 322 -17.92 -8.73 -12.50
CA GLN A 322 -18.98 -9.49 -13.17
C GLN A 322 -19.24 -10.78 -12.40
N PHE A 323 -20.41 -10.90 -11.76
CA PHE A 323 -20.64 -11.93 -10.75
C PHE A 323 -21.94 -12.71 -10.94
N HIS A 324 -21.98 -13.90 -10.35
CA HIS A 324 -23.17 -14.70 -10.12
C HIS A 324 -23.27 -15.08 -8.63
N THR A 325 -24.49 -15.23 -8.12
CA THR A 325 -24.74 -15.71 -6.75
C THR A 325 -25.28 -17.11 -6.79
N PHE A 326 -24.60 -18.02 -6.12
CA PHE A 326 -24.93 -19.43 -6.00
C PHE A 326 -25.50 -19.71 -4.62
N GLN A 327 -26.45 -20.63 -4.56
CA GLN A 327 -26.99 -21.14 -3.31
C GLN A 327 -26.44 -22.54 -3.11
N ASN A 328 -25.59 -22.71 -2.10
CA ASN A 328 -25.10 -24.02 -1.73
C ASN A 328 -26.23 -24.79 -1.02
N ARG A 329 -26.64 -25.93 -1.58
CA ARG A 329 -27.79 -26.73 -1.11
C ARG A 329 -27.32 -28.04 -0.50
N GLY A 330 -26.80 -27.94 0.72
CA GLY A 330 -26.52 -29.10 1.55
C GLY A 330 -25.06 -29.54 1.57
N THR A 331 -24.84 -30.79 1.99
CA THR A 331 -23.57 -31.42 2.36
C THR A 331 -23.02 -32.28 1.23
N LYS A 332 -23.70 -32.30 0.09
CA LYS A 332 -23.22 -32.99 -1.11
C LYS A 332 -22.56 -31.98 -2.02
N TRP A 333 -21.50 -32.41 -2.70
CA TRP A 333 -20.86 -31.62 -3.73
C TRP A 333 -21.85 -31.27 -4.85
N ALA A 334 -21.85 -30.00 -5.24
CA ALA A 334 -22.59 -29.50 -6.38
C ALA A 334 -21.65 -28.74 -7.32
N LYS A 335 -21.66 -29.13 -8.61
CA LYS A 335 -20.96 -28.39 -9.66
C LYS A 335 -21.78 -27.16 -10.03
N HIS A 336 -21.12 -26.01 -10.06
CA HIS A 336 -21.67 -24.74 -10.50
C HIS A 336 -20.94 -24.31 -11.77
N THR A 337 -21.68 -23.80 -12.75
CA THR A 337 -21.12 -23.28 -14.00
C THR A 337 -21.85 -22.02 -14.40
N PHE A 338 -21.11 -21.01 -14.85
CA PHE A 338 -21.66 -19.80 -15.46
C PHE A 338 -20.72 -19.24 -16.52
N TYR A 339 -21.26 -18.36 -17.35
CA TYR A 339 -20.52 -17.75 -18.46
C TYR A 339 -20.48 -16.23 -18.29
N VAL A 340 -19.33 -15.65 -18.62
CA VAL A 340 -19.14 -14.20 -18.65
C VAL A 340 -18.36 -13.80 -19.91
N LYS A 341 -18.52 -12.55 -20.33
CA LYS A 341 -17.63 -11.91 -21.29
C LYS A 341 -16.82 -10.86 -20.54
N PRO A 342 -15.55 -11.13 -20.17
CA PRO A 342 -14.76 -10.22 -19.36
C PRO A 342 -14.69 -8.84 -20.01
N LYS A 343 -14.84 -7.79 -19.20
CA LYS A 343 -14.61 -6.40 -19.64
C LYS A 343 -13.12 -6.09 -19.70
N PRO A 344 -12.67 -5.20 -20.59
CA PRO A 344 -11.27 -4.77 -20.65
C PRO A 344 -10.69 -4.43 -19.27
N SER A 345 -9.50 -4.95 -19.02
CA SER A 345 -8.71 -4.74 -17.80
C SER A 345 -7.28 -4.38 -18.18
N VAL A 346 -6.58 -3.63 -17.33
CA VAL A 346 -5.19 -3.22 -17.55
C VAL A 346 -4.29 -4.46 -17.61
N GLY A 347 -3.60 -4.63 -18.73
CA GLY A 347 -2.74 -5.80 -18.99
C GLY A 347 -3.50 -7.13 -19.19
N GLY A 348 -4.83 -7.08 -19.38
CA GLY A 348 -5.65 -8.29 -19.52
C GLY A 348 -5.68 -9.16 -18.26
N ARG A 349 -5.44 -8.55 -17.09
CA ARG A 349 -5.33 -9.25 -15.80
C ARG A 349 -6.66 -9.28 -15.06
N TYR A 350 -7.01 -10.43 -14.53
CA TYR A 350 -8.24 -10.68 -13.78
C TYR A 350 -7.97 -11.54 -12.56
N VAL A 351 -8.85 -11.45 -11.57
CA VAL A 351 -8.91 -12.39 -10.45
C VAL A 351 -10.27 -13.04 -10.42
N LEU A 352 -10.33 -14.24 -9.83
CA LEU A 352 -11.58 -14.80 -9.36
C LEU A 352 -11.79 -14.33 -7.92
N ASP A 353 -12.95 -13.73 -7.65
CA ASP A 353 -13.33 -13.18 -6.35
C ASP A 353 -14.56 -13.93 -5.80
N ILE A 354 -14.40 -14.60 -4.67
CA ILE A 354 -15.42 -15.40 -4.00
C ILE A 354 -15.77 -14.74 -2.66
N LYS A 355 -17.04 -14.37 -2.48
CA LYS A 355 -17.53 -13.67 -1.29
C LYS A 355 -18.68 -14.40 -0.63
N SER A 356 -18.70 -14.35 0.70
CA SER A 356 -19.88 -14.72 1.49
C SER A 356 -19.99 -13.87 2.75
N GLN A 357 -21.24 -13.73 3.21
CA GLN A 357 -21.64 -13.09 4.46
C GLN A 357 -22.56 -14.03 5.28
N GLU A 358 -22.79 -15.24 4.79
CA GLU A 358 -23.70 -16.20 5.39
C GLU A 358 -22.89 -17.17 6.24
N VAL A 359 -23.27 -17.34 7.51
CA VAL A 359 -22.59 -18.23 8.45
C VAL A 359 -22.55 -19.66 7.91
N GLY A 360 -21.38 -20.29 7.98
CA GLY A 360 -21.25 -21.69 7.63
C GLY A 360 -19.81 -22.13 7.33
N LYS A 361 -19.66 -23.45 7.16
CA LYS A 361 -18.40 -24.10 6.78
C LYS A 361 -18.47 -24.53 5.33
N TYR A 362 -17.62 -23.94 4.50
CA TYR A 362 -17.64 -24.10 3.06
C TYR A 362 -16.45 -24.94 2.62
N LEU A 363 -16.71 -25.77 1.62
CA LEU A 363 -15.70 -26.49 0.85
C LEU A 363 -15.87 -26.12 -0.62
N ILE A 364 -14.77 -25.80 -1.29
CA ILE A 364 -14.71 -25.49 -2.72
C ILE A 364 -13.55 -26.25 -3.35
N ASP A 365 -13.78 -26.81 -4.54
CA ASP A 365 -12.77 -27.55 -5.28
C ASP A 365 -12.96 -27.42 -6.80
N ASP A 366 -11.95 -27.86 -7.57
CA ASP A 366 -11.91 -27.96 -9.03
C ASP A 366 -12.43 -26.69 -9.70
N ILE A 367 -11.83 -25.56 -9.31
CA ILE A 367 -12.15 -24.26 -9.90
C ILE A 367 -11.48 -24.18 -11.28
N GLN A 368 -12.28 -23.89 -12.29
CA GLN A 368 -11.85 -23.76 -13.68
C GLN A 368 -12.33 -22.45 -14.28
N VAL A 369 -11.43 -21.78 -15.01
CA VAL A 369 -11.72 -20.59 -15.82
C VAL A 369 -11.14 -20.81 -17.22
N THR A 370 -12.00 -20.98 -18.22
CA THR A 370 -11.57 -21.29 -19.60
C THR A 370 -12.22 -20.40 -20.65
N GLN A 371 -11.47 -20.07 -21.70
CA GLN A 371 -11.99 -19.47 -22.94
C GLN A 371 -11.99 -20.46 -24.11
N GLU A 372 -11.34 -21.61 -23.94
CA GLU A 372 -11.54 -22.80 -24.75
C GLU A 372 -12.80 -23.53 -24.28
N LEU A 373 -13.81 -23.58 -25.14
CA LEU A 373 -15.13 -24.13 -24.82
C LEU A 373 -15.36 -25.52 -25.47
N SER A 374 -14.31 -26.12 -26.04
CA SER A 374 -14.36 -27.41 -26.77
C SER A 374 -14.54 -28.61 -25.84
N SER A 375 -14.05 -28.53 -24.60
CA SER A 375 -14.07 -29.59 -23.59
C SER A 375 -14.84 -29.16 -22.34
N GLU A 376 -15.44 -30.10 -21.60
CA GLU A 376 -16.17 -29.76 -20.36
C GLU A 376 -15.22 -29.47 -19.18
N ASN A 377 -14.08 -30.17 -19.13
CA ASN A 377 -13.06 -29.99 -18.10
C ASN A 377 -11.76 -29.53 -18.77
N ALA A 378 -11.16 -28.51 -18.17
CA ALA A 378 -9.88 -27.97 -18.60
C ALA A 378 -8.75 -28.97 -18.32
N ILE A 379 -7.81 -29.10 -19.24
CA ILE A 379 -6.58 -29.87 -19.02
C ILE A 379 -5.59 -28.99 -18.25
N LEU A 380 -4.87 -29.60 -17.30
CA LEU A 380 -3.73 -28.96 -16.66
C LEU A 380 -2.58 -28.88 -17.67
N GLU A 381 -2.18 -27.68 -18.06
CA GLU A 381 -1.10 -27.50 -19.07
C GLU A 381 0.27 -27.26 -18.45
N THR A 382 0.29 -26.78 -17.20
CA THR A 382 1.51 -26.56 -16.43
C THR A 382 1.34 -27.14 -15.04
N PRO A 383 2.36 -27.78 -14.45
CA PRO A 383 2.29 -28.26 -13.09
C PRO A 383 1.91 -27.15 -12.10
N ASN A 384 1.03 -27.44 -11.14
CA ASN A 384 0.86 -26.56 -10.00
C ASN A 384 2.00 -26.80 -9.03
N VAL A 385 2.61 -25.72 -8.57
CA VAL A 385 3.63 -25.75 -7.51
C VAL A 385 3.21 -24.73 -6.47
N GLY A 386 3.27 -25.16 -5.21
CA GLY A 386 2.97 -24.35 -4.03
C GLY A 386 3.83 -24.78 -2.87
N TRP A 387 3.53 -24.25 -1.69
CA TRP A 387 4.31 -24.55 -0.49
C TRP A 387 3.46 -24.50 0.77
N GLN A 388 3.98 -25.11 1.82
CA GLN A 388 3.47 -24.95 3.18
C GLN A 388 4.62 -24.94 4.18
N ARG A 389 4.43 -24.25 5.30
CA ARG A 389 5.38 -24.30 6.42
C ARG A 389 5.34 -25.66 7.09
N VAL A 390 6.49 -26.08 7.61
CA VAL A 390 6.62 -27.33 8.38
C VAL A 390 6.30 -27.08 9.85
N ASP A 391 6.85 -26.00 10.40
CA ASP A 391 6.64 -25.58 11.77
C ASP A 391 5.51 -24.56 11.82
N GLU A 392 4.34 -24.98 12.31
CA GLU A 392 3.18 -24.10 12.45
C GLU A 392 3.35 -23.00 13.49
N SER A 393 4.33 -23.13 14.41
CA SER A 393 4.63 -22.11 15.42
C SER A 393 5.39 -20.90 14.86
N ALA A 394 6.03 -21.04 13.67
CA ALA A 394 6.72 -19.96 12.96
C ALA A 394 5.73 -19.04 12.22
N LEU A 395 4.88 -18.35 12.99
CA LEU A 395 3.87 -17.42 12.47
C LEU A 395 4.50 -16.33 11.58
N GLY A 396 3.90 -16.08 10.42
CA GLY A 396 4.37 -15.09 9.45
C GLY A 396 5.71 -15.41 8.78
N ASN A 397 6.16 -16.67 8.88
CA ASN A 397 7.47 -17.15 8.42
C ASN A 397 8.62 -16.35 9.05
N VAL A 398 8.54 -16.09 10.36
CA VAL A 398 9.60 -15.42 11.10
C VAL A 398 10.40 -16.42 11.90
N PHE A 399 11.72 -16.33 11.78
CA PHE A 399 12.68 -17.23 12.42
C PHE A 399 13.71 -16.43 13.20
N THR A 400 14.33 -17.06 14.19
CA THR A 400 15.47 -16.51 14.92
C THR A 400 16.78 -16.94 14.26
N SER A 401 17.83 -16.13 14.45
CA SER A 401 19.14 -16.45 13.88
C SER A 401 19.64 -17.82 14.37
N GLY A 402 20.12 -18.65 13.45
CA GLY A 402 20.59 -20.01 13.72
C GLY A 402 19.51 -21.09 13.69
N GLN A 403 18.22 -20.75 13.62
CA GLN A 403 17.20 -21.74 13.25
C GLN A 403 17.37 -22.19 11.78
N GLN A 404 16.75 -23.31 11.43
CA GLN A 404 16.71 -23.79 10.04
C GLN A 404 15.27 -23.68 9.52
N PRO A 405 14.93 -22.61 8.78
CA PRO A 405 13.65 -22.53 8.09
C PRO A 405 13.43 -23.75 7.19
N GLU A 406 12.28 -24.39 7.36
CA GLU A 406 11.89 -25.58 6.61
C GLU A 406 10.50 -25.41 5.99
N PHE A 407 10.41 -25.71 4.69
CA PHE A 407 9.19 -25.62 3.91
C PHE A 407 8.99 -26.90 3.11
N ASP A 408 7.75 -27.35 3.01
CA ASP A 408 7.39 -28.38 2.04
C ASP A 408 6.95 -27.72 0.76
N VAL A 409 7.61 -28.12 -0.32
CA VAL A 409 7.24 -27.73 -1.68
C VAL A 409 6.30 -28.82 -2.20
N LEU A 410 5.09 -28.41 -2.51
CA LEU A 410 3.99 -29.28 -2.94
C LEU A 410 3.82 -29.14 -4.45
N VAL A 411 3.55 -30.25 -5.11
CA VAL A 411 3.47 -30.32 -6.57
C VAL A 411 2.29 -31.15 -7.01
N GLU A 412 1.54 -30.64 -7.98
CA GLU A 412 0.65 -31.40 -8.84
C GLU A 412 1.24 -31.41 -10.25
N GLY A 413 1.76 -32.58 -10.66
CA GLY A 413 2.38 -32.77 -11.96
C GLY A 413 1.38 -33.05 -13.08
N LEU A 414 1.87 -32.98 -14.31
CA LEU A 414 1.12 -33.36 -15.50
C LEU A 414 0.88 -34.88 -15.55
N PRO A 415 -0.17 -35.35 -16.24
CA PRO A 415 -0.42 -36.78 -16.40
C PRO A 415 0.81 -37.54 -16.93
N GLY A 416 1.20 -38.60 -16.22
CA GLY A 416 2.33 -39.45 -16.59
C GLY A 416 3.70 -38.97 -16.12
N GLU A 417 3.82 -37.77 -15.55
CA GLU A 417 5.06 -37.33 -14.89
C GLU A 417 5.32 -38.14 -13.63
N LYS A 418 6.58 -38.53 -13.42
CA LYS A 418 7.02 -39.27 -12.22
C LYS A 418 7.82 -38.44 -11.23
N GLN A 419 8.35 -37.31 -11.71
CA GLN A 419 9.18 -36.40 -10.94
C GLN A 419 9.21 -35.05 -11.63
N LEU A 420 9.20 -34.00 -10.83
CA LEU A 420 9.46 -32.63 -11.26
C LEU A 420 10.78 -32.13 -10.69
N LYS A 421 11.46 -31.28 -11.45
CA LYS A 421 12.72 -30.65 -11.04
C LYS A 421 12.53 -29.14 -11.03
N LEU A 422 12.96 -28.54 -9.94
CA LEU A 422 12.91 -27.11 -9.71
C LEU A 422 14.32 -26.57 -9.54
N THR A 423 14.62 -25.45 -10.17
CA THR A 423 15.89 -24.72 -10.03
C THR A 423 15.60 -23.26 -9.75
N GLY A 424 16.43 -22.60 -8.94
CA GLY A 424 16.18 -21.21 -8.60
C GLY A 424 17.23 -20.60 -7.69
N SER A 425 16.80 -19.60 -6.93
CA SER A 425 17.69 -18.75 -6.15
C SER A 425 17.07 -18.38 -4.80
N LEU A 426 17.92 -18.29 -3.80
CA LEU A 426 17.64 -17.55 -2.56
C LEU A 426 18.14 -16.11 -2.75
N LEU A 427 17.24 -15.15 -2.59
CA LEU A 427 17.51 -13.73 -2.73
C LEU A 427 17.44 -13.03 -1.38
N ASP A 428 18.28 -12.02 -1.18
CA ASP A 428 18.15 -11.05 -0.09
C ASP A 428 17.14 -9.94 -0.42
N THR A 429 16.95 -8.99 0.50
CA THR A 429 16.03 -7.85 0.34
C THR A 429 16.38 -6.93 -0.84
N TRP A 430 17.64 -6.88 -1.23
CA TRP A 430 18.12 -6.06 -2.35
C TRP A 430 18.02 -6.80 -3.69
N GLY A 431 17.58 -8.06 -3.68
CA GLY A 431 17.49 -8.91 -4.87
C GLY A 431 18.80 -9.59 -5.24
N ASN A 432 19.84 -9.52 -4.40
CA ASN A 432 21.08 -10.23 -4.66
C ASN A 432 20.89 -11.72 -4.41
N GLN A 433 21.46 -12.54 -5.28
CA GLN A 433 21.47 -13.98 -5.11
C GLN A 433 22.48 -14.40 -4.03
N LEU A 434 21.98 -15.02 -2.96
CA LEU A 434 22.81 -15.59 -1.89
C LEU A 434 23.19 -17.04 -2.17
N LYS A 435 22.27 -17.81 -2.78
CA LYS A 435 22.45 -19.25 -3.02
C LYS A 435 21.63 -19.72 -4.22
N SER A 436 22.18 -20.63 -5.02
CA SER A 436 21.37 -21.37 -6.01
C SER A 436 20.64 -22.53 -5.35
N LEU A 437 19.39 -22.75 -5.74
CA LEU A 437 18.51 -23.79 -5.22
C LEU A 437 18.25 -24.83 -6.31
N SER A 438 18.19 -26.09 -5.92
CA SER A 438 17.74 -27.19 -6.78
C SER A 438 16.96 -28.19 -5.93
N LEU A 439 15.79 -28.59 -6.41
CA LEU A 439 14.90 -29.49 -5.72
C LEU A 439 14.30 -30.50 -6.70
N LYS A 440 14.33 -31.78 -6.32
CA LYS A 440 13.67 -32.86 -7.06
C LYS A 440 12.46 -33.30 -6.27
N VAL A 441 11.28 -33.25 -6.88
CA VAL A 441 10.01 -33.61 -6.25
C VAL A 441 9.49 -34.90 -6.88
N PRO A 442 9.59 -36.06 -6.19
CA PRO A 442 8.98 -37.29 -6.69
C PRO A 442 7.45 -37.17 -6.66
N LEU A 443 6.78 -37.74 -7.66
CA LEU A 443 5.32 -37.77 -7.77
C LEU A 443 4.81 -39.18 -7.48
N ASN A 444 3.68 -39.28 -6.78
CA ASN A 444 2.95 -40.52 -6.55
C ASN A 444 2.09 -40.90 -7.77
N GLU A 445 1.29 -41.96 -7.63
CA GLU A 445 0.41 -42.45 -8.72
C GLU A 445 -0.69 -41.44 -9.11
N ASP A 446 -1.07 -40.53 -8.20
CA ASP A 446 -2.03 -39.45 -8.45
C ASP A 446 -1.39 -38.19 -9.07
N GLY A 447 -0.08 -38.25 -9.35
CA GLY A 447 0.71 -37.12 -9.84
C GLY A 447 1.00 -36.06 -8.78
N LEU A 448 0.85 -36.38 -7.49
CA LEU A 448 1.09 -35.48 -6.36
C LEU A 448 2.47 -35.73 -5.74
N GLY A 449 3.17 -34.65 -5.42
CA GLY A 449 4.52 -34.71 -4.88
C GLY A 449 4.76 -33.75 -3.73
N ARG A 450 5.73 -34.11 -2.88
CA ARG A 450 6.21 -33.29 -1.76
C ARG A 450 7.71 -33.43 -1.63
N ALA A 451 8.41 -32.32 -1.45
CA ALA A 451 9.82 -32.32 -1.10
C ALA A 451 10.13 -31.23 -0.08
N ARG A 452 11.06 -31.53 0.84
CA ARG A 452 11.49 -30.62 1.89
C ARG A 452 12.58 -29.67 1.37
N LEU A 453 12.34 -28.36 1.47
CA LEU A 453 13.32 -27.31 1.23
C LEU A 453 13.81 -26.75 2.57
N LYS A 454 15.13 -26.76 2.76
CA LYS A 454 15.81 -26.17 3.93
C LYS A 454 16.51 -24.89 3.52
N LEU A 455 16.23 -23.80 4.21
CA LEU A 455 16.80 -22.48 3.92
C LEU A 455 17.65 -22.01 5.11
N PRO A 456 18.63 -21.11 4.90
CA PRO A 456 19.49 -20.59 5.96
C PRO A 456 18.82 -19.46 6.75
N ALA A 457 19.21 -19.28 8.02
CA ALA A 457 18.85 -18.12 8.84
C ALA A 457 20.06 -17.62 9.65
N ASP A 458 21.23 -17.61 9.03
CA ASP A 458 22.49 -17.17 9.64
C ASP A 458 22.72 -15.66 9.56
N GLN A 459 21.89 -14.94 8.79
CA GLN A 459 21.92 -13.49 8.64
C GLN A 459 20.57 -12.86 8.95
N TYR A 460 20.58 -11.61 9.42
CA TYR A 460 19.36 -10.85 9.63
C TYR A 460 18.83 -10.30 8.30
N GLY A 461 17.51 -10.19 8.17
CA GLY A 461 16.87 -9.63 6.99
C GLY A 461 15.64 -10.41 6.55
N ALA A 462 15.10 -10.03 5.40
CA ALA A 462 14.07 -10.80 4.72
C ALA A 462 14.65 -11.44 3.46
N PHE A 463 14.17 -12.64 3.17
CA PHE A 463 14.69 -13.50 2.13
C PHE A 463 13.55 -14.05 1.29
N LYS A 464 13.83 -14.27 0.01
CA LYS A 464 12.90 -14.91 -0.92
C LYS A 464 13.56 -16.08 -1.64
N ALA A 465 13.02 -17.27 -1.47
CA ALA A 465 13.33 -18.40 -2.34
C ALA A 465 12.38 -18.37 -3.55
N GLU A 466 12.90 -18.13 -4.74
CA GLU A 466 12.16 -18.23 -6.00
C GLU A 466 12.66 -19.44 -6.79
N MET A 467 11.73 -20.30 -7.25
CA MET A 467 12.07 -21.52 -7.97
C MET A 467 11.24 -21.67 -9.24
N TYR A 468 11.87 -22.18 -10.29
CA TYR A 468 11.35 -22.32 -11.64
C TYR A 468 11.33 -23.81 -12.04
N LEU A 469 10.37 -24.18 -12.90
CA LEU A 469 10.32 -25.48 -13.54
C LEU A 469 11.52 -25.64 -14.49
N GLU A 470 12.33 -26.68 -14.29
CA GLU A 470 13.46 -26.97 -15.17
C GLU A 470 12.97 -27.41 -16.56
N GLY A 471 13.60 -26.91 -17.63
CA GLY A 471 13.28 -27.29 -19.00
C GLY A 471 12.11 -26.53 -19.65
N VAL A 472 11.48 -25.59 -18.94
CA VAL A 472 10.49 -24.67 -19.52
C VAL A 472 11.21 -23.43 -20.06
N GLU A 473 11.71 -23.52 -21.29
CA GLU A 473 12.39 -22.39 -21.95
C GLU A 473 11.48 -21.16 -22.05
N GLY A 474 12.03 -19.98 -21.74
CA GLY A 474 11.32 -18.71 -21.85
C GLY A 474 10.40 -18.35 -20.67
N ASN A 475 10.25 -19.22 -19.66
CA ASN A 475 9.45 -18.89 -18.48
C ASN A 475 10.18 -17.87 -17.59
N LYS A 476 9.66 -16.63 -17.55
CA LYS A 476 10.18 -15.55 -16.70
C LYS A 476 9.55 -15.52 -15.30
N GLN A 477 8.47 -16.27 -15.07
CA GLN A 477 7.74 -16.27 -13.81
C GLN A 477 8.10 -17.50 -12.95
N PRO A 478 8.40 -17.31 -11.65
CA PRO A 478 8.69 -18.44 -10.76
C PRO A 478 7.44 -19.32 -10.60
N ALA A 479 7.66 -20.63 -10.46
CA ALA A 479 6.61 -21.60 -10.19
C ALA A 479 6.12 -21.49 -8.74
N VAL A 480 7.03 -21.18 -7.81
CA VAL A 480 6.76 -20.98 -6.38
C VAL A 480 7.71 -19.93 -5.79
N GLU A 481 7.19 -19.13 -4.87
CA GLU A 481 7.94 -18.14 -4.10
C GLU A 481 7.67 -18.33 -2.60
N ILE A 482 8.73 -18.41 -1.81
CA ILE A 482 8.66 -18.55 -0.35
C ILE A 482 9.40 -17.36 0.26
N VAL A 483 8.69 -16.55 1.04
CA VAL A 483 9.27 -15.42 1.78
C VAL A 483 9.38 -15.76 3.26
N TYR A 484 10.50 -15.38 3.88
CA TYR A 484 10.70 -15.52 5.32
C TYR A 484 11.61 -14.42 5.85
N SER A 485 11.53 -14.15 7.15
CA SER A 485 12.31 -13.10 7.81
C SER A 485 13.08 -13.63 9.01
N VAL A 486 14.24 -13.03 9.26
CA VAL A 486 15.10 -13.26 10.41
C VAL A 486 15.41 -11.89 11.03
N PRO A 487 14.56 -11.36 11.92
CA PRO A 487 14.82 -10.08 12.58
C PRO A 487 15.93 -10.21 13.63
N VAL A 488 16.54 -9.07 13.95
CA VAL A 488 17.39 -8.96 15.15
C VAL A 488 16.56 -9.25 16.40
N ALA A 489 17.14 -9.97 17.36
CA ALA A 489 16.49 -10.22 18.63
C ALA A 489 16.40 -8.92 19.45
N LEU A 490 15.19 -8.61 19.95
CA LEU A 490 14.94 -7.39 20.71
C LEU A 490 14.77 -7.71 22.20
N PRO A 491 15.39 -6.93 23.09
CA PRO A 491 15.15 -7.09 24.52
C PRO A 491 13.69 -6.72 24.86
N PRO A 492 13.12 -7.33 25.91
CA PRO A 492 11.87 -6.85 26.49
C PRO A 492 12.05 -5.43 27.05
N ILE A 493 10.94 -4.71 27.21
CA ILE A 493 10.92 -3.40 27.86
C ILE A 493 9.87 -3.44 28.98
N ASP A 494 10.20 -2.83 30.12
CA ASP A 494 9.30 -2.77 31.27
C ASP A 494 8.28 -1.62 31.14
N HIS A 495 8.69 -0.54 30.48
CA HIS A 495 7.92 0.70 30.28
C HIS A 495 7.70 0.95 28.79
N PRO A 496 6.76 0.23 28.13
CA PRO A 496 6.47 0.44 26.71
C PRO A 496 6.02 1.88 26.41
N GLU A 497 5.44 2.59 27.38
CA GLU A 497 5.01 3.97 27.29
C GLU A 497 6.15 4.98 27.03
N ASP A 498 7.39 4.61 27.34
CA ASP A 498 8.57 5.43 27.09
C ASP A 498 9.18 5.24 25.70
N SER A 499 8.71 4.22 24.98
CA SER A 499 9.23 3.90 23.65
C SER A 499 8.78 4.91 22.59
N PHE A 500 9.64 5.10 21.61
CA PHE A 500 9.35 5.86 20.39
C PHE A 500 8.54 5.05 19.36
N PHE A 501 8.53 3.71 19.45
CA PHE A 501 8.10 2.85 18.37
C PHE A 501 6.65 2.38 18.52
N GLY A 502 5.78 2.90 17.66
CA GLY A 502 4.37 2.55 17.59
C GLY A 502 3.93 2.08 16.20
N SER A 503 2.75 1.47 16.14
CA SER A 503 2.12 1.06 14.88
C SER A 503 0.60 0.96 15.01
N HIS A 504 -0.06 0.94 13.86
CA HIS A 504 -1.46 0.58 13.70
C HIS A 504 -1.58 -0.92 13.42
N VAL A 505 -2.18 -1.66 14.33
CA VAL A 505 -2.18 -3.14 14.32
C VAL A 505 -3.51 -3.63 14.90
N HIS A 506 -4.16 -4.58 14.25
CA HIS A 506 -5.32 -5.25 14.83
C HIS A 506 -4.92 -6.04 16.08
N PHE A 507 -5.73 -6.04 17.13
CA PHE A 507 -5.38 -6.69 18.39
C PHE A 507 -5.59 -8.22 18.39
N THR A 508 -5.38 -8.89 17.25
CA THR A 508 -5.44 -10.35 17.15
C THR A 508 -4.10 -10.99 17.53
N PRO A 509 -4.08 -12.26 18.00
CA PRO A 509 -2.83 -12.93 18.37
C PRO A 509 -1.76 -12.89 17.28
N TYR A 510 -2.16 -13.11 16.02
CA TYR A 510 -1.25 -13.08 14.87
C TYR A 510 -0.57 -11.72 14.70
N ASN A 511 -1.38 -10.66 14.66
CA ASN A 511 -0.90 -9.30 14.44
C ASN A 511 -0.04 -8.80 15.60
N LEU A 512 -0.45 -9.05 16.84
CA LEU A 512 0.32 -8.69 18.04
C LEU A 512 1.66 -9.45 18.12
N HIS A 513 1.70 -10.70 17.66
CA HIS A 513 2.94 -11.47 17.57
C HIS A 513 3.94 -10.82 16.59
N LEU A 514 3.49 -10.49 15.38
CA LEU A 514 4.33 -9.81 14.39
C LEU A 514 4.77 -8.42 14.86
N ALA A 515 3.88 -7.65 15.48
CA ALA A 515 4.21 -6.34 16.05
C ALA A 515 5.31 -6.44 17.11
N LYS A 516 5.25 -7.46 17.98
CA LYS A 516 6.27 -7.71 19.00
C LYS A 516 7.64 -8.00 18.38
N LEU A 517 7.67 -8.85 17.36
CA LEU A 517 8.89 -9.21 16.62
C LEU A 517 9.46 -8.02 15.83
N ALA A 518 8.62 -7.17 15.27
CA ALA A 518 9.03 -5.93 14.62
C ALA A 518 9.58 -4.90 15.62
N GLY A 519 9.33 -5.06 16.92
CA GLY A 519 9.78 -4.11 17.94
C GLY A 519 8.79 -2.97 18.24
N VAL A 520 7.54 -3.10 17.79
CA VAL A 520 6.47 -2.17 18.17
C VAL A 520 6.24 -2.25 19.68
N ARG A 521 5.97 -1.10 20.31
CA ARG A 521 5.66 -0.96 21.75
C ARG A 521 4.36 -0.23 21.99
N TRP A 522 4.01 0.70 21.11
CA TRP A 522 2.75 1.43 21.12
C TRP A 522 1.77 0.94 20.05
N LEU A 523 0.50 0.83 20.42
CA LEU A 523 -0.60 0.52 19.49
C LEU A 523 -1.62 1.66 19.49
N ARG A 524 -2.04 2.12 18.31
CA ARG A 524 -3.09 3.15 18.17
C ARG A 524 -4.40 2.52 17.72
N CYS A 525 -5.51 2.86 18.39
CA CYS A 525 -6.85 2.42 18.02
C CYS A 525 -7.41 3.22 16.83
N HIS A 526 -6.80 3.12 15.64
CA HIS A 526 -7.32 3.71 14.40
C HIS A 526 -6.72 3.14 13.08
N PRO A 527 -7.00 1.89 12.65
CA PRO A 527 -7.71 0.81 13.33
C PRO A 527 -6.80 0.04 14.32
N PRO A 528 -7.38 -0.75 15.27
CA PRO A 528 -8.81 -1.10 15.43
C PRO A 528 -9.67 0.07 15.92
N LEU A 529 -10.99 -0.01 15.74
CA LEU A 529 -11.92 1.10 16.01
C LEU A 529 -12.61 1.01 17.38
N ASP A 530 -12.08 0.19 18.28
CA ASP A 530 -12.72 -0.28 19.51
C ASP A 530 -13.14 0.84 20.48
N THR A 531 -12.53 2.02 20.35
CA THR A 531 -12.82 3.18 21.23
C THR A 531 -13.71 4.25 20.58
N LYS A 532 -14.10 4.10 19.32
CA LYS A 532 -14.89 5.10 18.58
C LYS A 532 -16.32 5.22 19.11
N TRP A 533 -16.90 6.42 19.12
CA TRP A 533 -18.21 6.67 19.74
C TRP A 533 -19.33 5.85 19.10
N GLU A 534 -19.45 5.86 17.77
CA GLU A 534 -20.39 4.99 17.03
C GLU A 534 -20.25 3.50 17.37
N VAL A 535 -19.04 3.01 17.70
CA VAL A 535 -18.78 1.61 18.01
C VAL A 535 -19.19 1.28 19.44
N VAL A 536 -18.86 2.14 20.40
CA VAL A 536 -19.13 1.88 21.83
C VAL A 536 -20.55 2.27 22.26
N GLU A 537 -21.23 3.16 21.52
CA GLU A 537 -22.64 3.53 21.74
C GLU A 537 -23.41 3.39 20.41
N PRO A 538 -23.71 2.16 19.98
CA PRO A 538 -24.39 1.91 18.69
C PRO A 538 -25.85 2.38 18.68
N GLU A 539 -26.47 2.46 19.85
CA GLU A 539 -27.83 2.94 20.05
C GLU A 539 -27.83 4.01 21.15
N LYS A 540 -28.66 5.04 21.01
CA LYS A 540 -28.73 6.17 21.95
C LYS A 540 -28.91 5.68 23.40
N GLY A 541 -27.90 5.91 24.25
CA GLY A 541 -27.85 5.54 25.66
C GLY A 541 -27.30 4.14 25.97
N VAL A 542 -27.08 3.29 24.96
CA VAL A 542 -26.70 1.88 25.12
C VAL A 542 -25.21 1.70 24.83
N PHE A 543 -24.40 1.55 25.88
CA PHE A 543 -22.96 1.35 25.75
C PHE A 543 -22.59 -0.12 25.70
N LYS A 544 -21.72 -0.50 24.75
CA LYS A 544 -21.15 -1.84 24.58
C LYS A 544 -19.64 -1.71 24.41
N PHE A 545 -18.87 -2.40 25.23
CA PHE A 545 -17.40 -2.38 25.17
C PHE A 545 -16.88 -3.79 24.89
N SER A 546 -16.00 -3.93 23.91
CA SER A 546 -15.17 -5.13 23.75
C SER A 546 -13.78 -4.79 24.26
N LEU A 547 -13.35 -5.54 25.28
CA LEU A 547 -12.10 -5.26 26.01
C LEU A 547 -11.04 -6.34 25.76
N GLU A 548 -11.41 -7.45 25.12
CA GLU A 548 -10.59 -8.64 24.92
C GLU A 548 -9.30 -8.32 24.15
N GLY A 549 -9.41 -7.54 23.07
CA GLY A 549 -8.25 -7.10 22.28
C GLY A 549 -7.28 -6.23 23.09
N ALA A 550 -7.80 -5.24 23.82
CA ALA A 550 -6.97 -4.34 24.65
C ALA A 550 -6.31 -5.09 25.81
N LYS A 551 -7.04 -6.00 26.46
CA LYS A 551 -6.50 -6.89 27.48
C LYS A 551 -5.37 -7.75 26.92
N ARG A 552 -5.59 -8.42 25.78
CA ARG A 552 -4.59 -9.25 25.10
C ARG A 552 -3.32 -8.45 24.77
N ALA A 553 -3.48 -7.26 24.21
CA ALA A 553 -2.35 -6.40 23.86
C ALA A 553 -1.53 -5.96 25.09
N THR A 554 -2.19 -5.51 26.16
CA THR A 554 -1.49 -5.12 27.39
C THR A 554 -0.80 -6.29 28.09
N GLU A 555 -1.43 -7.47 28.15
CA GLU A 555 -0.81 -8.71 28.65
C GLU A 555 0.43 -9.12 27.84
N MET A 556 0.51 -8.74 26.56
CA MET A 556 1.68 -8.97 25.70
C MET A 556 2.78 -7.91 25.85
N GLY A 557 2.54 -6.86 26.65
CA GLY A 557 3.49 -5.79 26.95
C GLY A 557 3.38 -4.54 26.07
N PHE A 558 2.23 -4.30 25.43
CA PHE A 558 2.01 -3.11 24.62
C PHE A 558 1.37 -1.98 25.41
N ALA A 559 1.81 -0.74 25.15
CA ALA A 559 1.06 0.46 25.50
C ALA A 559 0.02 0.76 24.42
N ILE A 560 -1.14 1.29 24.81
CA ILE A 560 -2.26 1.56 23.89
C ILE A 560 -2.66 3.02 23.96
N MET A 561 -2.87 3.62 22.79
CA MET A 561 -3.48 4.93 22.62
C MET A 561 -4.89 4.78 22.03
N GLY A 562 -5.90 5.19 22.81
CA GLY A 562 -7.29 5.26 22.36
C GLY A 562 -7.56 6.48 21.49
N SER A 563 -8.54 6.39 20.59
CA SER A 563 -9.00 7.51 19.76
C SER A 563 -10.46 7.83 20.10
N LEU A 564 -10.72 9.09 20.48
CA LEU A 564 -12.05 9.59 20.82
C LEU A 564 -12.62 10.35 19.63
N ASP A 565 -13.50 9.73 18.84
CA ASP A 565 -13.96 10.31 17.56
C ASP A 565 -15.36 9.79 17.15
N SER A 566 -15.82 10.19 15.96
CA SER A 566 -16.94 9.58 15.21
C SER A 566 -18.32 9.66 15.89
N VAL A 567 -18.85 10.88 15.97
CA VAL A 567 -20.17 11.20 16.54
C VAL A 567 -21.28 10.35 15.88
N PRO A 568 -22.08 9.60 16.66
CA PRO A 568 -23.21 8.84 16.14
C PRO A 568 -24.27 9.74 15.50
N LYS A 569 -24.93 9.23 14.46
CA LYS A 569 -25.94 9.98 13.70
C LYS A 569 -27.03 10.62 14.58
N PHE A 570 -27.43 9.97 15.68
CA PHE A 570 -28.47 10.45 16.60
C PHE A 570 -28.04 11.60 17.52
N TYR A 571 -26.75 11.94 17.56
CA TYR A 571 -26.21 13.10 18.28
C TYR A 571 -25.58 14.15 17.36
N ALA A 572 -25.43 13.87 16.07
CA ALA A 572 -24.74 14.74 15.12
C ALA A 572 -25.62 15.85 14.55
N ASP A 573 -25.04 17.03 14.30
CA ASP A 573 -25.68 18.17 13.64
C ASP A 573 -25.58 18.07 12.13
N ILE A 574 -26.41 17.19 11.56
CA ILE A 574 -26.35 16.82 10.14
C ILE A 574 -27.30 17.70 9.32
N PRO A 575 -26.81 18.43 8.29
CA PRO A 575 -27.68 19.09 7.33
C PRO A 575 -28.59 18.09 6.60
N GLU A 576 -29.81 18.51 6.22
CA GLU A 576 -30.90 17.64 5.74
C GLU A 576 -30.55 16.68 4.58
N LYS A 577 -29.49 16.98 3.80
CA LYS A 577 -29.05 16.18 2.64
C LYS A 577 -27.60 15.72 2.72
N ALA A 578 -26.95 15.88 3.87
CA ALA A 578 -25.56 15.52 4.04
C ALA A 578 -25.37 14.01 4.26
N PHE A 579 -24.27 13.49 3.74
CA PHE A 579 -23.81 12.14 4.08
C PHE A 579 -23.09 12.16 5.42
N HIS A 580 -23.45 11.22 6.30
CA HIS A 580 -22.81 11.02 7.60
C HIS A 580 -22.32 9.58 7.73
N THR A 581 -21.03 9.42 8.00
CA THR A 581 -20.38 8.12 8.29
C THR A 581 -19.38 8.29 9.42
N TRP A 582 -18.83 7.18 9.94
CA TRP A 582 -17.76 7.24 10.96
C TRP A 582 -16.50 8.02 10.51
N TYR A 583 -16.24 8.13 9.19
CA TYR A 583 -15.11 8.87 8.60
C TYR A 583 -15.53 10.17 7.90
N ARG A 584 -16.79 10.59 8.11
CA ARG A 584 -17.39 11.87 7.68
C ARG A 584 -18.48 12.24 8.67
N CYS A 585 -18.09 12.55 9.89
CA CYS A 585 -19.02 12.83 10.98
C CYS A 585 -19.21 14.33 11.20
N TYR A 586 -20.44 14.73 11.48
CA TYR A 586 -20.78 16.09 11.90
C TYR A 586 -20.65 16.25 13.43
N PRO A 587 -20.40 17.48 13.94
CA PRO A 587 -20.23 17.73 15.37
C PRO A 587 -21.50 17.44 16.17
N PRO A 588 -21.41 17.34 17.51
CA PRO A 588 -22.57 17.15 18.36
C PRO A 588 -23.59 18.30 18.23
N LYS A 589 -24.87 17.96 18.20
CA LYS A 589 -25.97 18.90 18.02
C LYS A 589 -26.44 19.51 19.34
N GLY A 590 -26.25 20.80 19.50
CA GLY A 590 -26.71 21.57 20.66
C GLY A 590 -26.15 21.06 21.99
N GLU A 591 -26.70 21.54 23.10
CA GLU A 591 -26.21 21.21 24.44
C GLU A 591 -26.35 19.72 24.77
N GLU A 592 -27.45 19.07 24.36
CA GLU A 592 -27.65 17.63 24.61
C GLU A 592 -26.55 16.79 23.92
N GLY A 593 -26.19 17.13 22.68
CA GLY A 593 -25.14 16.46 21.93
C GLY A 593 -23.78 16.60 22.60
N TRP A 594 -23.41 17.81 23.02
CA TRP A 594 -22.14 18.04 23.73
C TRP A 594 -22.10 17.36 25.11
N LYS A 595 -23.21 17.33 25.84
CA LYS A 595 -23.31 16.52 27.07
C LYS A 595 -23.25 15.01 26.79
N ALA A 596 -23.72 14.55 25.64
CA ALA A 596 -23.55 13.18 25.23
C ALA A 596 -22.10 12.85 24.89
N TRP A 597 -21.37 13.78 24.25
CA TRP A 597 -19.93 13.65 24.03
C TRP A 597 -19.18 13.49 25.35
N GLU A 598 -19.44 14.37 26.35
CA GLU A 598 -18.83 14.27 27.68
C GLU A 598 -19.09 12.90 28.34
N ARG A 599 -20.34 12.39 28.26
CA ARG A 599 -20.70 11.07 28.80
C ARG A 599 -19.97 9.94 28.08
N TYR A 600 -19.85 10.02 26.75
CA TYR A 600 -19.11 9.04 25.96
C TYR A 600 -17.64 9.01 26.37
N VAL A 601 -17.00 10.16 26.48
CA VAL A 601 -15.61 10.29 26.93
C VAL A 601 -15.44 9.65 28.32
N GLN A 602 -16.31 9.99 29.28
CA GLN A 602 -16.26 9.44 30.64
C GLN A 602 -16.43 7.93 30.66
N LYS A 603 -17.48 7.40 30.02
CA LYS A 603 -17.77 5.96 30.03
C LYS A 603 -16.69 5.14 29.32
N THR A 604 -16.17 5.63 28.21
CA THR A 604 -15.15 4.92 27.42
C THR A 604 -13.81 4.90 28.15
N THR A 605 -13.37 6.05 28.67
CA THR A 605 -12.11 6.14 29.43
C THR A 605 -12.17 5.42 30.78
N GLU A 606 -13.36 5.18 31.34
CA GLU A 606 -13.54 4.34 32.53
C GLU A 606 -13.54 2.85 32.16
N ALA A 607 -14.26 2.44 31.12
CA ALA A 607 -14.32 1.03 30.70
C ALA A 607 -12.95 0.48 30.28
N PHE A 608 -12.16 1.28 29.57
CA PHE A 608 -10.81 0.92 29.12
C PHE A 608 -9.70 1.28 30.13
N ARG A 609 -10.04 1.81 31.31
CA ARG A 609 -9.08 2.28 32.31
C ARG A 609 -7.97 1.28 32.67
N PRO A 610 -8.21 -0.04 32.78
CA PRO A 610 -7.14 -0.99 33.07
C PRO A 610 -6.10 -1.13 31.97
N TYR A 611 -6.37 -0.64 30.75
CA TYR A 611 -5.58 -0.93 29.55
C TYR A 611 -5.11 0.31 28.79
N ILE A 612 -5.83 1.44 28.89
CA ILE A 612 -5.58 2.64 28.08
C ILE A 612 -5.49 3.87 28.99
N HIS A 613 -4.31 4.50 28.98
CA HIS A 613 -4.01 5.73 29.73
C HIS A 613 -3.69 6.92 28.83
N THR A 614 -3.61 6.73 27.51
CA THR A 614 -3.34 7.80 26.54
C THR A 614 -4.49 7.89 25.56
N TRP A 615 -5.01 9.10 25.36
CA TRP A 615 -6.21 9.34 24.57
C TRP A 615 -6.01 10.50 23.60
N GLU A 616 -6.33 10.27 22.34
CA GLU A 616 -6.26 11.25 21.27
C GLU A 616 -7.66 11.73 20.87
N ILE A 617 -7.82 13.05 20.68
CA ILE A 617 -9.11 13.69 20.38
C ILE A 617 -9.31 13.86 18.87
N SER A 618 -10.32 13.15 18.36
CA SER A 618 -10.71 13.03 16.95
C SER A 618 -9.63 12.39 16.08
N ASN A 619 -9.87 12.34 14.77
CA ASN A 619 -8.90 11.95 13.75
C ASN A 619 -9.01 12.90 12.57
N GLU A 620 -7.90 13.47 12.12
CA GLU A 620 -7.84 14.34 10.94
C GLU A 620 -8.94 15.42 10.90
N PRO A 621 -9.08 16.21 11.97
CA PRO A 621 -10.09 17.26 12.05
C PRO A 621 -9.88 18.36 11.01
N ASP A 622 -8.70 18.45 10.39
CA ASP A 622 -8.42 19.33 9.25
C ASP A 622 -9.05 18.83 7.94
N GLY A 623 -9.44 17.55 7.87
CA GLY A 623 -9.89 16.85 6.67
C GLY A 623 -11.38 16.50 6.64
N ALA A 624 -11.69 15.43 5.89
CA ALA A 624 -13.08 14.99 5.69
C ALA A 624 -13.66 14.21 6.88
N PHE A 625 -12.85 13.81 7.85
CA PHE A 625 -13.30 13.07 9.03
C PHE A 625 -14.27 13.89 9.88
N MET A 626 -14.00 15.20 10.01
CA MET A 626 -14.91 16.16 10.61
C MET A 626 -15.57 17.01 9.52
N GLN A 627 -16.88 16.89 9.38
CA GLN A 627 -17.70 17.77 8.54
C GLN A 627 -18.18 18.96 9.38
N ILE A 628 -18.31 20.13 8.77
CA ILE A 628 -18.72 21.37 9.45
C ILE A 628 -19.98 21.90 8.78
N PRO A 629 -21.08 22.14 9.52
CA PRO A 629 -22.25 22.84 9.02
C PRO A 629 -21.91 24.24 8.49
N ASP A 630 -22.69 24.71 7.51
CA ASP A 630 -22.50 26.04 6.92
C ASP A 630 -22.55 27.15 8.00
N GLY A 631 -21.63 28.10 7.92
CA GLY A 631 -21.56 29.24 8.84
C GLY A 631 -20.78 29.00 10.14
N LEU A 632 -20.31 27.77 10.38
CA LEU A 632 -19.43 27.45 11.52
C LEU A 632 -17.96 27.44 11.11
N VAL A 633 -17.08 27.73 12.08
CA VAL A 633 -15.63 27.74 11.92
C VAL A 633 -15.07 26.42 12.44
N ARG A 634 -14.32 25.70 11.60
CA ARG A 634 -13.84 24.33 11.88
C ARG A 634 -12.94 24.28 13.11
N GLU A 635 -12.05 25.25 13.23
CA GLU A 635 -11.04 25.39 14.26
C GLU A 635 -11.69 25.64 15.64
N GLU A 636 -12.75 26.46 15.66
CA GLU A 636 -13.54 26.75 16.87
C GLU A 636 -14.31 25.51 17.34
N ILE A 637 -14.96 24.79 16.42
CA ILE A 637 -15.65 23.53 16.73
C ILE A 637 -14.67 22.47 17.24
N TYR A 638 -13.46 22.39 16.68
CA TYR A 638 -12.44 21.49 17.19
C TYR A 638 -12.00 21.87 18.61
N LEU A 639 -11.84 23.16 18.90
CA LEU A 639 -11.55 23.63 20.26
C LEU A 639 -12.67 23.25 21.24
N ASP A 640 -13.94 23.24 20.81
CA ASP A 640 -15.05 22.79 21.64
C ASP A 640 -14.95 21.30 21.99
N TYR A 641 -14.59 20.43 21.03
CA TYR A 641 -14.27 19.02 21.32
C TYR A 641 -13.18 18.90 22.37
N VAL A 642 -12.11 19.69 22.26
CA VAL A 642 -10.99 19.66 23.20
C VAL A 642 -11.43 20.12 24.60
N LYS A 643 -12.16 21.23 24.69
CA LYS A 643 -12.68 21.77 25.96
C LYS A 643 -13.64 20.80 26.65
N HIS A 644 -14.62 20.26 25.92
CA HIS A 644 -15.57 19.30 26.48
C HIS A 644 -14.88 17.99 26.90
N THR A 645 -13.89 17.51 26.15
CA THR A 645 -13.12 16.32 26.54
C THR A 645 -12.29 16.57 27.80
N ASN A 646 -11.56 17.69 27.85
CA ASN A 646 -10.77 18.04 29.04
C ASN A 646 -11.65 18.23 30.28
N ALA A 647 -12.81 18.89 30.14
CA ALA A 647 -13.77 19.04 31.23
C ALA A 647 -14.33 17.68 31.71
N ALA A 648 -14.68 16.79 30.77
CA ALA A 648 -15.17 15.45 31.08
C ALA A 648 -14.14 14.61 31.87
N LEU A 649 -12.85 14.90 31.69
CA LEU A 649 -11.72 14.20 32.31
C LEU A 649 -11.03 14.98 33.43
N ALA A 650 -11.59 16.09 33.92
CA ALA A 650 -10.92 16.99 34.87
C ALA A 650 -10.44 16.30 36.17
N ASN A 651 -11.09 15.21 36.58
CA ASN A 651 -10.72 14.43 37.78
C ASN A 651 -9.78 13.24 37.49
N ARG A 652 -9.38 13.03 36.23
CA ARG A 652 -8.53 11.91 35.79
C ARG A 652 -7.09 12.41 35.54
N LYS A 653 -6.26 12.33 36.58
CA LYS A 653 -4.82 12.68 36.51
C LYS A 653 -3.95 11.57 35.94
N ASP A 654 -4.52 10.38 35.76
CA ASP A 654 -3.88 9.19 35.20
C ASP A 654 -3.96 9.11 33.67
N ILE A 655 -4.44 10.19 33.01
CA ILE A 655 -4.63 10.23 31.56
C ILE A 655 -3.70 11.27 30.92
N THR A 656 -3.01 10.84 29.87
CA THR A 656 -2.37 11.70 28.86
C THR A 656 -3.39 12.03 27.77
N LEU A 657 -3.68 13.31 27.57
CA LEU A 657 -4.62 13.82 26.57
C LEU A 657 -3.89 14.49 25.41
N ILE A 658 -4.21 14.09 24.19
CA ILE A 658 -3.55 14.52 22.94
C ILE A 658 -4.58 15.11 21.98
N ALA A 659 -4.24 16.23 21.34
CA ALA A 659 -5.06 16.85 20.29
C ALA A 659 -4.22 17.24 19.07
N GLY A 660 -4.86 17.75 18.03
CA GLY A 660 -4.19 18.36 16.88
C GLY A 660 -3.93 17.43 15.70
N VAL A 661 -4.41 16.18 15.73
CA VAL A 661 -4.31 15.05 14.76
C VAL A 661 -4.32 15.41 13.24
N ILE A 662 -3.42 16.26 12.76
CA ILE A 662 -3.52 16.89 11.42
C ILE A 662 -2.79 16.10 10.34
N THR A 663 -3.37 16.05 9.14
CA THR A 663 -2.71 15.47 7.96
C THR A 663 -1.92 16.48 7.15
N GLY A 664 -2.49 17.67 6.96
CA GLY A 664 -2.01 18.63 5.99
C GLY A 664 -1.09 19.66 6.63
N ALA A 665 0.22 19.47 6.57
CA ALA A 665 1.19 20.49 7.05
C ALA A 665 1.11 21.82 6.26
N ALA A 666 0.48 21.82 5.08
CA ALA A 666 0.24 23.03 4.29
C ALA A 666 -1.09 23.75 4.61
N ARG A 667 -1.86 23.29 5.61
CA ARG A 667 -3.09 23.95 6.07
C ARG A 667 -2.76 24.82 7.28
N THR A 668 -3.29 26.05 7.31
CA THR A 668 -3.15 26.92 8.48
C THR A 668 -3.82 26.34 9.74
N PHE A 669 -4.59 25.26 9.62
CA PHE A 669 -5.37 24.66 10.70
C PHE A 669 -4.60 24.45 12.02
N MET A 670 -3.42 23.83 12.00
CA MET A 670 -2.64 23.61 13.24
C MET A 670 -2.22 24.94 13.88
N GLN A 671 -1.81 25.92 13.06
CA GLN A 671 -1.48 27.25 13.55
C GLN A 671 -2.71 27.93 14.14
N ASP A 672 -3.84 27.84 13.45
CA ASP A 672 -5.09 28.49 13.84
C ASP A 672 -5.61 27.92 15.19
N ILE A 673 -5.56 26.60 15.42
CA ILE A 673 -5.97 26.02 16.71
C ILE A 673 -4.97 26.31 17.85
N LEU A 674 -3.68 26.42 17.53
CA LEU A 674 -2.64 26.83 18.48
C LEU A 674 -2.88 28.26 18.96
N ASP A 675 -3.19 29.17 18.02
CA ASP A 675 -3.49 30.57 18.31
C ASP A 675 -4.81 30.74 19.07
N LEU A 676 -5.77 29.82 18.88
CA LEU A 676 -6.97 29.70 19.71
C LEU A 676 -6.72 29.11 21.12
N GLY A 677 -5.49 28.69 21.42
CA GLY A 677 -5.09 28.22 22.75
C GLY A 677 -5.33 26.73 23.02
N VAL A 678 -5.41 25.88 21.99
CA VAL A 678 -5.65 24.42 22.17
C VAL A 678 -4.66 23.77 23.15
N GLY A 679 -3.40 24.23 23.16
CA GLY A 679 -2.34 23.71 24.02
C GLY A 679 -2.66 23.80 25.52
N GLN A 680 -3.47 24.78 25.93
CA GLN A 680 -3.85 24.99 27.34
C GLN A 680 -4.74 23.87 27.91
N TYR A 681 -5.23 22.96 27.07
CA TYR A 681 -6.16 21.91 27.45
C TYR A 681 -5.61 20.48 27.30
N VAL A 682 -4.40 20.32 26.75
CA VAL A 682 -3.83 19.00 26.43
C VAL A 682 -2.39 18.87 26.91
N ASP A 683 -1.90 17.63 27.02
CA ASP A 683 -0.51 17.34 27.40
C ASP A 683 0.43 17.36 26.20
N ALA A 684 -0.10 17.01 25.02
CA ALA A 684 0.67 16.87 23.80
C ALA A 684 -0.16 17.21 22.56
N LEU A 685 0.57 17.47 21.46
CA LEU A 685 0.00 17.61 20.13
C LEU A 685 0.35 16.39 19.29
N SER A 686 -0.54 15.97 18.41
CA SER A 686 -0.27 14.96 17.41
C SER A 686 -0.39 15.46 15.99
N PHE A 687 0.27 14.76 15.07
CA PHE A 687 0.25 15.04 13.64
C PHE A 687 0.50 13.77 12.83
N HIS A 688 0.06 13.79 11.57
CA HIS A 688 0.32 12.75 10.59
C HIS A 688 1.36 13.19 9.55
N HIS A 689 2.06 12.22 8.98
CA HIS A 689 2.99 12.44 7.86
C HIS A 689 2.76 11.44 6.72
N TYR A 690 2.08 11.93 5.68
CA TYR A 690 1.88 11.25 4.41
C TYR A 690 2.39 12.12 3.29
N ARG A 691 3.62 11.87 2.82
CA ARG A 691 4.24 12.64 1.74
C ARG A 691 4.75 11.70 0.66
N ARG A 692 4.53 12.06 -0.60
CA ARG A 692 5.21 11.40 -1.73
C ARG A 692 6.64 11.88 -1.81
N ASN A 693 6.86 13.19 -1.85
CA ASN A 693 8.21 13.78 -1.73
C ASN A 693 8.70 13.78 -0.27
N ILE A 694 9.47 12.76 0.09
CA ILE A 694 10.01 12.58 1.45
C ILE A 694 10.95 13.73 1.84
N LYS A 695 11.91 14.10 0.98
CA LYS A 695 12.94 15.10 1.32
C LYS A 695 12.34 16.46 1.66
N GLU A 696 11.47 16.96 0.79
CA GLU A 696 10.78 18.24 1.00
C GLU A 696 9.83 18.16 2.20
N GLY A 697 9.09 17.05 2.30
CA GLY A 697 8.19 16.76 3.40
C GLY A 697 8.88 16.81 4.77
N LEU A 698 10.07 16.22 4.88
CA LEU A 698 10.88 16.18 6.10
C LEU A 698 11.43 17.56 6.46
N SER A 699 11.93 18.32 5.48
CA SER A 699 12.46 19.67 5.69
C SER A 699 11.40 20.65 6.20
N SER A 700 10.18 20.58 5.67
CA SER A 700 9.03 21.32 6.20
C SER A 700 8.71 20.89 7.62
N ARG A 701 8.64 19.56 7.85
CA ARG A 701 8.23 19.01 9.14
C ARG A 701 9.17 19.38 10.28
N GLN A 702 10.47 19.47 10.01
CA GLN A 702 11.45 19.89 11.02
C GLN A 702 11.13 21.31 11.54
N LYS A 703 10.76 22.24 10.66
CA LYS A 703 10.38 23.60 11.03
C LYS A 703 9.09 23.62 11.84
N ASP A 704 8.10 22.84 11.41
CA ASP A 704 6.81 22.72 12.10
C ASP A 704 6.99 22.19 13.54
N ILE A 705 7.77 21.12 13.72
CA ILE A 705 8.05 20.53 15.04
C ILE A 705 8.74 21.53 15.97
N LEU A 706 9.72 22.29 15.47
CA LEU A 706 10.40 23.31 16.25
C LEU A 706 9.45 24.45 16.65
N HIS A 707 8.59 24.87 15.73
CA HIS A 707 7.60 25.92 15.98
C HIS A 707 6.58 25.50 17.04
N TRP A 708 6.02 24.29 16.95
CA TRP A 708 5.01 23.80 17.90
C TRP A 708 5.56 23.65 19.32
N LYS A 709 6.84 23.29 19.47
CA LYS A 709 7.52 23.26 20.77
C LYS A 709 7.62 24.64 21.44
N GLY A 710 7.41 25.73 20.70
CA GLY A 710 7.35 27.08 21.24
C GLY A 710 6.07 27.40 22.02
N TYR A 711 5.03 26.57 21.93
CA TYR A 711 3.77 26.73 22.66
C TYR A 711 3.77 25.90 23.96
N SER A 712 2.98 26.33 24.95
CA SER A 712 2.83 25.61 26.23
C SER A 712 1.64 24.65 26.23
N ASN A 713 1.80 23.53 26.93
CA ASN A 713 0.77 22.56 27.23
C ASN A 713 -0.07 22.98 28.45
N ARG A 714 -1.05 22.17 28.87
CA ARG A 714 -1.94 22.46 30.00
C ARG A 714 -1.25 22.56 31.37
N ASN A 715 -0.02 22.07 31.47
CA ASN A 715 0.82 22.15 32.68
C ASN A 715 1.82 23.32 32.62
N GLY A 716 1.88 24.07 31.51
CA GLY A 716 2.81 25.17 31.28
C GLY A 716 4.13 24.75 30.63
N ASP A 717 4.37 23.46 30.42
CA ASP A 717 5.59 22.94 29.77
C ASP A 717 5.53 23.10 28.24
N PRO A 718 6.67 23.11 27.53
CA PRO A 718 6.67 23.07 26.07
C PRO A 718 5.84 21.91 25.49
N LEU A 719 5.02 22.18 24.47
CA LEU A 719 4.19 21.16 23.82
C LEU A 719 5.05 20.05 23.20
N VAL A 720 4.62 18.82 23.44
CA VAL A 720 5.32 17.62 22.96
C VAL A 720 4.65 17.13 21.67
N PRO A 721 5.36 17.09 20.53
CA PRO A 721 4.80 16.62 19.28
C PRO A 721 4.88 15.09 19.14
N TRP A 722 3.74 14.47 18.83
CA TRP A 722 3.57 13.03 18.60
C TRP A 722 3.26 12.77 17.13
N HIS A 723 4.01 11.86 16.50
CA HIS A 723 3.71 11.44 15.15
C HIS A 723 2.78 10.22 15.20
N THR A 724 1.47 10.44 15.22
CA THR A 724 0.47 9.40 15.55
C THR A 724 -0.02 8.58 14.35
N GLU A 725 0.42 8.95 13.15
CA GLU A 725 0.17 8.17 11.94
C GLU A 725 1.09 8.61 10.80
N GLY A 726 1.76 7.68 10.14
CA GLY A 726 2.50 8.01 8.94
C GLY A 726 2.90 6.82 8.10
N TYR A 727 3.11 7.10 6.82
CA TYR A 727 3.58 6.15 5.83
C TYR A 727 4.23 6.87 4.65
N VAL A 728 4.92 6.10 3.80
CA VAL A 728 5.48 6.58 2.53
C VAL A 728 4.50 6.26 1.40
N LEU A 729 4.24 7.22 0.51
CA LEU A 729 3.45 7.00 -0.69
C LEU A 729 4.32 7.13 -1.94
N PRO A 730 4.12 6.31 -2.98
CA PRO A 730 3.24 5.12 -3.05
C PRO A 730 3.64 3.98 -2.09
N PHE A 731 2.72 3.02 -1.91
CA PHE A 731 2.91 1.87 -1.02
C PHE A 731 4.08 0.96 -1.45
N VAL A 732 4.69 0.27 -0.48
CA VAL A 732 5.73 -0.75 -0.75
C VAL A 732 5.10 -1.85 -1.61
N PRO A 733 5.64 -2.19 -2.79
CA PRO A 733 5.04 -3.23 -3.62
C PRO A 733 5.15 -4.61 -2.97
N THR A 734 4.26 -5.52 -3.37
CA THR A 734 4.42 -6.95 -3.07
C THR A 734 5.71 -7.50 -3.66
N TRP A 735 6.36 -8.43 -2.94
CA TRP A 735 7.54 -9.14 -3.42
C TRP A 735 7.18 -10.40 -4.24
N LEU A 736 5.89 -10.77 -4.30
CA LEU A 736 5.40 -12.00 -4.90
C LEU A 736 5.06 -11.77 -6.38
N LYS A 737 5.95 -12.19 -7.29
CA LYS A 737 5.71 -12.16 -8.74
C LYS A 737 4.56 -13.09 -9.15
N THR A 738 4.44 -14.24 -8.48
CA THR A 738 3.35 -15.22 -8.63
C THR A 738 1.96 -14.66 -8.32
N SER A 739 1.88 -13.51 -7.65
CA SER A 739 0.61 -12.81 -7.43
C SER A 739 0.03 -12.24 -8.73
N GLY A 740 0.87 -11.99 -9.76
CA GLY A 740 0.49 -11.33 -11.02
C GLY A 740 0.13 -9.85 -10.87
N HIS A 741 0.44 -9.23 -9.73
CA HIS A 741 0.26 -7.80 -9.51
C HIS A 741 1.28 -6.98 -10.31
N VAL A 742 0.89 -5.86 -10.94
CA VAL A 742 1.82 -5.02 -11.76
C VAL A 742 2.95 -4.45 -10.93
N HIS A 743 2.66 -4.13 -9.67
CA HIS A 743 3.67 -3.60 -8.75
C HIS A 743 4.75 -4.63 -8.37
N ALA A 744 4.49 -5.93 -8.55
CA ALA A 744 5.51 -6.97 -8.32
C ALA A 744 6.68 -6.89 -9.33
N GLU A 745 6.48 -6.16 -10.44
CA GLU A 745 7.43 -6.02 -11.54
C GLU A 745 8.06 -4.61 -11.59
N SER A 746 7.84 -3.76 -10.57
CA SER A 746 8.41 -2.40 -10.57
C SER A 746 9.92 -2.41 -10.34
N GLU A 747 10.67 -1.87 -11.31
CA GLU A 747 12.11 -1.66 -11.19
C GLU A 747 12.46 -0.35 -10.45
N VAL A 748 11.55 0.62 -10.43
CA VAL A 748 11.77 1.95 -9.80
C VAL A 748 11.54 1.92 -8.30
N LEU A 749 10.48 1.23 -7.86
CA LEU A 749 10.17 1.05 -6.44
C LEU A 749 10.20 -0.44 -6.15
N THR A 750 11.30 -0.95 -5.63
CA THR A 750 11.40 -2.34 -5.16
C THR A 750 10.96 -2.44 -3.69
N PRO A 751 10.64 -3.65 -3.17
CA PRO A 751 10.35 -3.83 -1.75
C PRO A 751 11.46 -3.28 -0.82
N GLY A 752 12.73 -3.43 -1.22
CA GLY A 752 13.89 -2.92 -0.50
C GLY A 752 13.94 -1.38 -0.47
N ILE A 753 13.67 -0.72 -1.60
CA ILE A 753 13.61 0.76 -1.68
C ILE A 753 12.44 1.28 -0.85
N GLY A 754 11.25 0.69 -1.01
CA GLY A 754 10.06 1.08 -0.24
C GLY A 754 10.28 0.94 1.27
N THR A 755 10.91 -0.15 1.69
CA THR A 755 11.32 -0.36 3.09
C THR A 755 12.29 0.72 3.56
N ALA A 756 13.32 1.03 2.76
CA ALA A 756 14.29 2.05 3.10
C ALA A 756 13.63 3.40 3.36
N LYS A 757 12.68 3.81 2.51
CA LYS A 757 11.94 5.06 2.70
C LYS A 757 11.16 5.11 4.02
N ILE A 758 10.53 4.01 4.42
CA ILE A 758 9.82 3.92 5.71
C ILE A 758 10.81 4.16 6.87
N ILE A 759 11.98 3.53 6.82
CA ILE A 759 13.03 3.70 7.83
C ILE A 759 13.57 5.14 7.84
N GLN A 760 13.80 5.75 6.67
CA GLN A 760 14.22 7.15 6.58
C GLN A 760 13.24 8.09 7.29
N VAL A 761 11.93 7.95 7.04
CA VAL A 761 10.90 8.77 7.71
C VAL A 761 10.91 8.53 9.22
N LEU A 762 10.91 7.27 9.66
CA LEU A 762 10.92 6.89 11.07
C LEU A 762 12.10 7.53 11.81
N VAL A 763 13.31 7.34 11.28
CA VAL A 763 14.56 7.82 11.88
C VAL A 763 14.60 9.34 11.90
N SER A 764 14.16 9.99 10.82
CA SER A 764 14.09 11.45 10.74
C SER A 764 13.15 12.03 11.80
N MET A 765 11.97 11.44 11.99
CA MET A 765 11.00 11.90 13.00
C MET A 765 11.56 11.79 14.42
N LYS A 766 12.28 10.70 14.72
CA LYS A 766 12.97 10.56 16.01
C LYS A 766 14.03 11.65 16.18
N ALA A 767 14.87 11.86 15.17
CA ALA A 767 15.96 12.83 15.20
C ALA A 767 15.50 14.30 15.31
N MET A 768 14.35 14.63 14.74
CA MET A 768 13.69 15.93 14.89
C MET A 768 13.04 16.11 16.28
N GLY A 769 12.94 15.04 17.05
CA GLY A 769 12.45 15.03 18.42
C GLY A 769 10.93 14.95 18.52
N ALA A 770 10.28 14.19 17.64
CA ALA A 770 8.95 13.65 17.91
C ALA A 770 9.03 12.65 19.07
N ARG A 771 8.02 12.65 19.97
CA ARG A 771 8.01 11.76 21.15
C ARG A 771 7.86 10.29 20.77
N THR A 772 7.01 10.01 19.79
CA THR A 772 6.70 8.67 19.30
C THR A 772 6.32 8.74 17.83
N HIS A 773 6.38 7.60 17.14
CA HIS A 773 6.03 7.40 15.75
C HIS A 773 5.14 6.18 15.59
N PHE A 774 4.01 6.33 14.91
CA PHE A 774 3.12 5.23 14.57
C PHE A 774 3.10 4.95 13.07
N LEU A 775 3.56 3.76 12.70
CA LEU A 775 3.53 3.26 11.34
C LEU A 775 2.09 2.84 10.95
N TYR A 776 1.55 3.38 9.86
CA TYR A 776 0.17 3.11 9.42
C TYR A 776 0.02 1.89 8.50
N THR A 777 0.59 0.73 8.85
CA THR A 777 0.54 -0.46 7.97
C THR A 777 0.71 -1.81 8.68
N GLY A 778 0.43 -1.91 9.97
CA GLY A 778 0.56 -3.18 10.71
C GLY A 778 -0.71 -4.05 10.78
N PHE A 779 -1.77 -3.70 10.04
CA PHE A 779 -3.02 -4.47 10.01
C PHE A 779 -2.98 -5.54 8.91
N THR A 780 -2.82 -6.81 9.31
CA THR A 780 -2.76 -7.94 8.39
C THR A 780 -3.62 -9.12 8.85
N GLN A 781 -3.65 -10.19 8.07
CA GLN A 781 -4.28 -11.47 8.42
C GLN A 781 -3.34 -12.61 8.00
N PRO A 782 -3.37 -13.76 8.70
CA PRO A 782 -2.51 -14.90 8.36
C PRO A 782 -2.75 -15.45 6.94
N ASN A 783 -3.92 -15.15 6.37
CA ASN A 783 -4.35 -15.58 5.04
C ASN A 783 -4.17 -14.48 3.97
N GLY A 784 -3.53 -13.38 4.33
CA GLY A 784 -3.28 -12.25 3.45
C GLY A 784 -4.42 -11.25 3.32
N MET A 785 -4.45 -10.56 2.19
CA MET A 785 -5.45 -9.56 1.87
C MET A 785 -5.97 -9.69 0.44
N ALA A 786 -7.14 -9.13 0.16
CA ALA A 786 -7.71 -9.12 -1.19
C ALA A 786 -6.70 -8.48 -2.16
N ILE A 787 -6.19 -9.28 -3.10
CA ILE A 787 -5.08 -8.90 -3.99
C ILE A 787 -5.41 -7.71 -4.91
N THR A 788 -6.70 -7.45 -5.11
CA THR A 788 -7.20 -6.31 -5.89
C THR A 788 -6.95 -4.98 -5.20
N ARG A 789 -6.39 -4.95 -4.00
CA ARG A 789 -5.94 -3.73 -3.35
C ARG A 789 -4.41 -3.66 -3.33
N ALA A 790 -3.89 -2.48 -3.64
CA ALA A 790 -2.46 -2.19 -3.69
C ALA A 790 -1.92 -1.50 -2.42
N ASP A 791 -2.74 -1.40 -1.37
CA ASP A 791 -2.39 -0.82 -0.07
C ASP A 791 -1.57 -1.82 0.76
N TYR A 792 -0.38 -2.17 0.29
CA TYR A 792 0.47 -3.17 0.93
C TYR A 792 1.21 -2.64 2.15
N ALA A 793 1.41 -3.54 3.10
CA ALA A 793 1.87 -3.24 4.44
C ALA A 793 3.41 -3.11 4.52
N ALA A 794 3.91 -2.17 5.32
CA ALA A 794 5.34 -2.01 5.60
C ALA A 794 6.01 -3.32 5.98
N ILE A 795 5.34 -4.09 6.84
CA ILE A 795 5.93 -5.21 7.57
C ILE A 795 5.38 -6.58 7.13
N THR A 796 4.32 -6.61 6.30
CA THR A 796 3.75 -7.84 5.74
C THR A 796 3.42 -7.70 4.26
N ASP A 797 3.52 -8.80 3.54
CA ASP A 797 3.18 -8.94 2.13
C ASP A 797 1.73 -9.43 1.93
N LEU A 798 1.31 -9.51 0.67
CA LEU A 798 -0.02 -9.89 0.20
C LEU A 798 -0.57 -11.18 0.80
N ASN A 799 0.28 -12.18 0.99
CA ASN A 799 -0.07 -13.50 1.54
C ASN A 799 -0.11 -13.52 3.08
N GLY A 800 0.05 -12.37 3.73
CA GLY A 800 0.06 -12.25 5.18
C GLY A 800 1.40 -12.57 5.81
N MET A 801 2.38 -13.06 5.05
CA MET A 801 3.74 -13.32 5.54
C MET A 801 4.51 -12.00 5.67
N THR A 802 5.62 -12.04 6.39
CA THR A 802 6.43 -10.83 6.59
C THR A 802 7.10 -10.32 5.31
N SER A 803 7.19 -9.00 5.20
CA SER A 803 7.96 -8.30 4.14
C SER A 803 9.28 -7.77 4.71
N PRO A 804 10.18 -7.20 3.88
CA PRO A 804 11.46 -6.67 4.36
C PRO A 804 11.37 -5.57 5.42
N GLY A 805 10.22 -4.90 5.56
CA GLY A 805 10.09 -3.87 6.58
C GLY A 805 10.02 -4.40 8.00
N LEU A 806 9.64 -5.66 8.26
CA LEU A 806 9.66 -6.22 9.62
C LEU A 806 11.09 -6.28 10.20
N PRO A 807 12.06 -6.96 9.55
CA PRO A 807 13.43 -7.01 10.07
C PRO A 807 14.11 -5.64 10.07
N ALA A 808 13.83 -4.77 9.09
CA ALA A 808 14.38 -3.40 9.07
C ALA A 808 13.85 -2.51 10.21
N HIS A 809 12.56 -2.63 10.54
CA HIS A 809 11.97 -1.94 11.69
C HIS A 809 12.56 -2.50 13.00
N ALA A 810 12.72 -3.82 13.12
CA ALA A 810 13.38 -4.43 14.28
C ALA A 810 14.82 -3.93 14.44
N ALA A 811 15.60 -3.82 13.36
CA ALA A 811 16.95 -3.24 13.39
C ALA A 811 16.93 -1.78 13.88
N SER A 812 15.99 -0.97 13.41
CA SER A 812 15.81 0.41 13.91
C SER A 812 15.56 0.44 15.41
N VAL A 813 14.72 -0.46 15.93
CA VAL A 813 14.41 -0.57 17.37
C VAL A 813 15.67 -0.97 18.14
N TYR A 814 16.42 -1.98 17.68
CA TYR A 814 17.65 -2.42 18.31
C TYR A 814 18.65 -1.28 18.53
N PHE A 815 18.91 -0.49 17.48
CA PHE A 815 19.85 0.63 17.57
C PHE A 815 19.27 1.81 18.36
N LEU A 816 18.02 2.19 18.11
CA LEU A 816 17.51 3.51 18.53
C LEU A 816 16.57 3.48 19.74
N GLU A 817 16.13 2.32 20.24
CA GLU A 817 15.36 2.23 21.48
C GLU A 817 16.19 2.78 22.66
N GLY A 818 15.56 3.61 23.49
CA GLY A 818 16.24 4.33 24.58
C GLY A 818 17.26 5.39 24.17
N SER A 819 17.49 5.63 22.87
CA SER A 819 18.40 6.69 22.41
C SER A 819 17.74 8.07 22.44
N LYS A 820 18.55 9.11 22.70
CA LYS A 820 18.14 10.52 22.67
C LYS A 820 18.52 11.17 21.35
N PRO A 821 17.63 11.95 20.71
CA PRO A 821 17.97 12.66 19.48
C PRO A 821 18.95 13.79 19.74
N VAL A 822 19.94 13.93 18.86
CA VAL A 822 20.87 15.07 18.80
C VAL A 822 20.44 16.02 17.68
N GLY A 823 20.07 15.48 16.52
CA GLY A 823 19.56 16.29 15.41
C GLY A 823 19.47 15.56 14.09
N TYR A 824 18.83 16.24 13.14
CA TYR A 824 18.68 15.83 11.74
C TYR A 824 19.23 16.94 10.84
N LYS A 825 20.03 16.58 9.84
CA LYS A 825 20.48 17.50 8.78
C LYS A 825 20.47 16.83 7.40
N THR A 826 20.36 17.65 6.37
CA THR A 826 20.69 17.30 4.98
C THR A 826 21.87 18.18 4.59
N ASP A 827 22.86 17.59 3.92
CA ASP A 827 24.14 18.25 3.60
C ASP A 827 24.70 17.68 2.28
N VAL A 828 25.85 18.18 1.83
CA VAL A 828 26.53 17.71 0.61
C VAL A 828 27.93 17.20 0.90
N THR A 829 28.36 16.17 0.19
CA THR A 829 29.74 15.66 0.23
C THR A 829 30.70 16.61 -0.49
N SER A 830 32.00 16.35 -0.40
CA SER A 830 33.02 17.03 -1.22
C SER A 830 32.79 16.87 -2.72
N SER A 831 32.16 15.77 -3.14
CA SER A 831 31.77 15.49 -4.53
C SER A 831 30.42 16.08 -4.94
N GLN A 832 29.79 16.91 -4.09
CA GLN A 832 28.46 17.51 -4.29
C GLN A 832 27.30 16.50 -4.29
N SER A 833 27.50 15.29 -3.76
CA SER A 833 26.41 14.33 -3.52
C SER A 833 25.65 14.71 -2.26
N GLU A 834 24.33 14.87 -2.35
CA GLU A 834 23.50 15.18 -1.19
C GLU A 834 23.30 13.94 -0.30
N TYR A 835 23.26 14.13 1.02
CA TYR A 835 22.94 13.07 1.98
C TYR A 835 22.13 13.60 3.15
N SER A 836 21.45 12.68 3.84
CA SER A 836 20.73 12.98 5.09
C SER A 836 21.35 12.20 6.25
N LEU A 837 21.45 12.87 7.39
CA LEU A 837 22.12 12.37 8.58
C LEU A 837 21.26 12.63 9.83
N ALA A 838 20.90 11.54 10.51
CA ALA A 838 20.24 11.58 11.80
C ALA A 838 21.24 11.14 12.88
N THR A 839 21.37 11.92 13.96
CA THR A 839 22.32 11.65 15.05
C THR A 839 21.60 11.45 16.38
N PHE A 840 22.06 10.47 17.14
CA PHE A 840 21.52 10.06 18.44
C PHE A 840 22.65 9.74 19.42
N THR A 841 22.30 9.71 20.71
CA THR A 841 23.18 9.22 21.79
C THR A 841 22.49 8.14 22.62
N LYS A 842 23.23 7.10 23.01
CA LYS A 842 22.74 5.99 23.85
C LYS A 842 23.90 5.43 24.66
N ASN A 843 23.84 5.49 25.99
CA ASN A 843 24.88 4.96 26.89
C ASN A 843 26.30 5.41 26.49
N GLU A 844 26.52 6.71 26.32
CA GLU A 844 27.77 7.33 25.85
C GLU A 844 28.17 7.00 24.41
N GLN A 845 27.49 6.06 23.73
CA GLN A 845 27.70 5.78 22.32
C GLN A 845 27.00 6.84 21.45
N ARG A 846 27.66 7.19 20.35
CA ARG A 846 27.09 8.02 19.29
C ARG A 846 26.55 7.09 18.20
N ILE A 847 25.27 7.24 17.87
CA ILE A 847 24.64 6.48 16.80
C ILE A 847 24.24 7.47 15.71
N GLN A 848 24.69 7.20 14.49
CA GLN A 848 24.36 7.98 13.32
C GLN A 848 23.70 7.10 12.27
N VAL A 849 22.68 7.62 11.60
CA VAL A 849 22.01 6.94 10.50
C VAL A 849 22.12 7.81 9.26
N LEU A 850 22.66 7.24 8.20
CA LEU A 850 23.04 7.95 6.98
C LEU A 850 22.39 7.29 5.76
N TRP A 851 21.90 8.12 4.83
CA TRP A 851 21.40 7.68 3.52
C TRP A 851 21.52 8.81 2.48
N SER A 852 21.44 8.44 1.21
CA SER A 852 21.47 9.35 0.06
C SER A 852 20.59 8.83 -1.09
N GLU A 853 20.09 9.69 -1.96
CA GLU A 853 19.39 9.23 -3.17
C GLU A 853 20.37 8.78 -4.27
N THR A 854 21.64 9.17 -4.17
CA THR A 854 22.69 8.79 -5.10
C THR A 854 23.76 7.98 -4.38
N ASP A 855 24.28 6.95 -5.04
CA ASP A 855 25.29 6.09 -4.45
C ASP A 855 26.66 6.79 -4.41
N TRP A 856 27.32 6.77 -3.25
CA TRP A 856 28.69 7.30 -3.09
C TRP A 856 29.46 6.58 -1.96
N PRO A 857 30.80 6.51 -2.02
CA PRO A 857 31.59 5.79 -1.02
C PRO A 857 31.70 6.56 0.30
N ILE A 858 31.48 5.89 1.44
CA ILE A 858 31.44 6.51 2.78
C ILE A 858 32.66 7.38 3.12
N GLY A 859 33.82 7.10 2.52
CA GLY A 859 35.05 7.85 2.71
C GLY A 859 34.99 9.31 2.27
N GLU A 860 33.98 9.71 1.49
CA GLU A 860 33.72 11.09 1.11
C GLU A 860 32.92 11.88 2.16
N LEU A 861 32.54 11.25 3.28
CA LEU A 861 31.83 11.91 4.37
C LEU A 861 32.78 12.87 5.13
N PRO A 862 32.57 14.19 5.09
CA PRO A 862 33.58 15.16 5.56
C PRO A 862 33.89 15.08 7.07
N GLU A 863 32.94 14.62 7.86
CA GLU A 863 33.03 14.56 9.34
C GLU A 863 33.41 13.17 9.87
N LEU A 864 33.74 12.22 9.00
CA LEU A 864 33.96 10.84 9.40
C LEU A 864 35.40 10.60 9.86
N GLU A 865 35.59 10.52 11.17
CA GLU A 865 36.81 9.93 11.73
C GLU A 865 36.73 8.40 11.64
N MET A 866 37.22 7.84 10.52
CA MET A 866 37.38 6.40 10.35
C MET A 866 38.42 5.87 11.34
N ASN A 867 37.97 5.47 12.53
CA ASN A 867 38.81 4.81 13.54
C ASN A 867 38.36 3.36 13.78
N GLU A 868 39.15 2.61 14.54
CA GLU A 868 38.89 1.21 14.81
C GLU A 868 37.62 0.97 15.63
N ASN A 869 37.06 1.98 16.31
CA ASN A 869 35.89 1.86 17.18
C ASN A 869 34.58 1.97 16.41
N VAL A 870 34.55 2.62 15.25
CA VAL A 870 33.33 2.75 14.43
C VAL A 870 32.90 1.39 13.89
N ARG A 871 31.61 1.08 13.98
CA ARG A 871 30.98 -0.12 13.38
C ARG A 871 29.83 0.32 12.46
N PHE A 872 29.76 -0.27 11.27
CA PHE A 872 28.71 -0.02 10.30
C PHE A 872 27.79 -1.22 10.21
N TYR A 873 26.49 -0.96 10.17
CA TYR A 873 25.47 -1.98 9.99
C TYR A 873 24.53 -1.60 8.86
N ASP A 874 24.13 -2.58 8.06
CA ASP A 874 23.11 -2.38 7.05
C ASP A 874 21.72 -2.11 7.68
N MET A 875 20.74 -1.80 6.84
CA MET A 875 19.36 -1.54 7.26
C MET A 875 18.71 -2.74 8.01
N MET A 876 19.22 -3.95 7.84
CA MET A 876 18.73 -5.18 8.48
C MET A 876 19.44 -5.48 9.81
N GLY A 877 20.47 -4.72 10.16
CA GLY A 877 21.27 -4.89 11.37
C GLY A 877 22.47 -5.82 11.23
N ASN A 878 22.86 -6.21 10.01
CA ASN A 878 24.09 -7.00 9.81
C ASN A 878 25.33 -6.10 9.80
N LEU A 879 26.41 -6.57 10.44
CA LEU A 879 27.69 -5.86 10.47
C LEU A 879 28.35 -5.84 9.07
N ILE A 880 28.63 -4.65 8.55
CA ILE A 880 29.41 -4.45 7.33
C ILE A 880 30.89 -4.53 7.69
N ARG A 881 31.52 -5.67 7.36
CA ARG A 881 32.91 -5.97 7.77
C ARG A 881 33.96 -5.17 7.00
N ASP A 882 33.74 -4.97 5.71
CA ASP A 882 34.66 -4.20 4.87
C ASP A 882 34.33 -2.70 4.93
N LYS A 883 34.90 -2.03 5.94
CA LYS A 883 34.67 -0.60 6.17
C LYS A 883 35.15 0.30 5.02
N ARG A 884 36.04 -0.18 4.14
CA ARG A 884 36.62 0.63 3.06
C ARG A 884 35.70 0.75 1.84
N ASN A 885 34.74 -0.16 1.73
CA ASN A 885 33.83 -0.29 0.59
C ASN A 885 32.36 -0.08 0.98
N VAL A 886 32.10 0.63 2.09
CA VAL A 886 30.73 0.99 2.46
C VAL A 886 30.23 2.04 1.47
N THR A 887 29.15 1.73 0.76
CA THR A 887 28.44 2.66 -0.13
C THR A 887 27.25 3.24 0.61
N VAL A 888 27.15 4.56 0.65
CA VAL A 888 25.95 5.27 1.08
C VAL A 888 24.99 5.30 -0.09
N SER A 889 23.79 4.79 0.11
CA SER A 889 22.73 4.70 -0.90
C SER A 889 21.40 5.10 -0.28
N CYS A 890 20.29 4.84 -0.99
CA CYS A 890 18.96 5.09 -0.45
C CYS A 890 18.64 4.17 0.75
N HIS A 891 19.39 3.10 0.96
CA HIS A 891 19.25 2.21 2.10
C HIS A 891 20.00 2.79 3.32
N PRO A 892 19.32 3.09 4.44
CA PRO A 892 19.96 3.60 5.64
C PRO A 892 21.05 2.66 6.18
N ILE A 893 22.16 3.25 6.60
CA ILE A 893 23.26 2.56 7.29
C ILE A 893 23.36 3.11 8.70
N TYR A 894 23.47 2.21 9.69
CA TYR A 894 23.73 2.59 11.08
C TYR A 894 25.23 2.61 11.33
N MET A 895 25.72 3.74 11.82
CA MET A 895 27.08 3.93 12.27
C MET A 895 27.09 4.10 13.79
N VAL A 896 27.76 3.19 14.48
CA VAL A 896 27.85 3.18 15.95
C VAL A 896 29.30 3.43 16.35
N GLN A 897 29.51 4.45 17.19
CA GLN A 897 30.82 4.86 17.70
C GLN A 897 30.83 4.89 19.24
#